data_AF-A0A916WPV2-F1
#
_entry.id   AF-A0A916WPV2-F1
#
_cell.length_a   1.000
_cell.length_b   1.000
_cell.length_c   1.000
_cell.angle_alpha   90.00
_cell.angle_beta   90.00
_cell.angle_gamma   90.00
#
_symmetry.space_group_name_H-M   'P 1'
#
loop_
_entity.id
_entity.type
_entity.pdbx_description
1 polymer ?
#
loop_
_entity_poly.entity_id
_entity_poly.type
_entity_poly.pdbx_seq_one_letter_code
_entity_poly.pdbx_strand_id
1 'polypeptide(L)'
;MGTTTHTTASASDGASGARDMRAMTEDEVIAAATKKFLRGTDRPEALRGSPQRAKAELLKATNLALAAWCKAREQEPRGIRELYPRQAAELLLAYNRVVLIPTDDGENRDSAMLAVYDADEGCHVEAFGSSNRLTGWMREVFYTAKGSYLDECLRAIRDLAPLRRQCEDSDLVFFEDCVYHVSTGEREPHSPDRVVLSKVRTRMPLTEPPLPVITRADGTSWDPWSWLVETMGSEQGARTILELVNWAMRPRSFRDDKVVMLYAEDGSNGKGTVLEMLRCILGGSTGRRCVSIPLEAFGGATDSFMLTQLIGAVANLSDESNPDGFMASSGLLKAISSHDSIQVNRKHKDPVSVKLYVPMIFSVNRLPKIKDKTGAVDRRLFIVKFNKRFMDKGTEIAKDPAIKADYVKRDGVREWLVWQAMQLGAIDSLTETAEVSAALDSYRENNDSVVAFWAEFGEVFAGSGLDSLPLDMLHDAYVGWMRGTRKGSVPVEKRAFLDRLVPEATGSGLWRDERDGNDNRKKPRLTGWIGSDGAKFVIEHFGEFGKVRLVPRDGNSKSDFEEELTGYGQLARWTRMVNTPSGTIARAQSLPSRCPALTRVTATKYGFGEFYAAASAVAASDRAVEQAIADAEQQQAPATGSGRRPAHETDERVAAILDKWTRDLARAPEIEGGDAA
;
A
#
# COMPACT_ATOMS: atom_id res chain seq x y z
N MET A 1 23.44 75.17 -30.56
CA MET A 1 23.10 75.25 -32.00
C MET A 1 22.33 73.99 -32.38
N GLY A 2 21.05 74.15 -32.78
CA GLY A 2 20.23 73.22 -33.59
C GLY A 2 19.92 71.83 -33.02
N THR A 3 18.73 71.24 -33.17
CA THR A 3 17.61 71.54 -34.06
C THR A 3 16.32 70.98 -33.48
N THR A 4 15.31 71.84 -33.34
CA THR A 4 13.91 71.49 -33.12
C THR A 4 13.31 70.95 -34.41
N THR A 5 13.03 69.66 -34.49
CA THR A 5 12.17 69.10 -35.54
C THR A 5 10.72 69.10 -35.05
N HIS A 6 9.95 70.08 -35.53
CA HIS A 6 8.50 70.04 -35.50
C HIS A 6 8.01 68.91 -36.41
N THR A 7 7.55 67.80 -35.82
CA THR A 7 6.75 66.82 -36.54
C THR A 7 5.32 67.33 -36.59
N THR A 8 4.94 67.85 -37.75
CA THR A 8 3.55 68.18 -38.09
C THR A 8 2.69 66.93 -37.98
N ALA A 9 1.74 66.93 -37.04
CA ALA A 9 0.70 65.92 -36.94
C ALA A 9 -0.11 65.92 -38.24
N SER A 10 0.00 64.85 -39.02
CA SER A 10 -0.80 64.64 -40.21
C SER A 10 -2.26 64.40 -39.80
N ALA A 11 -3.19 65.14 -40.41
CA ALA A 11 -4.63 65.00 -40.19
C ALA A 11 -5.21 63.66 -40.71
N SER A 12 -4.38 62.75 -41.25
CA SER A 12 -4.78 61.44 -41.76
C SER A 12 -4.86 60.34 -40.68
N ASP A 13 -4.17 60.47 -39.55
CA ASP A 13 -4.24 59.48 -38.45
C ASP A 13 -5.53 59.58 -37.62
N GLY A 14 -6.11 60.77 -37.53
CA GLY A 14 -7.40 60.97 -36.84
C GLY A 14 -8.59 60.36 -37.59
N ALA A 15 -8.49 60.23 -38.92
CA ALA A 15 -9.55 59.71 -39.76
C ALA A 15 -9.57 58.17 -39.85
N SER A 16 -8.41 57.50 -39.76
CA SER A 16 -8.32 56.03 -39.72
C SER A 16 -8.81 55.48 -38.38
N GLY A 17 -8.35 56.04 -37.26
CA GLY A 17 -8.79 55.63 -35.92
C GLY A 17 -10.28 55.94 -35.63
N ALA A 18 -10.84 56.99 -36.23
CA ALA A 18 -12.27 57.29 -36.14
C ALA A 18 -13.13 56.38 -37.04
N ARG A 19 -12.61 55.92 -38.19
CA ARG A 19 -13.29 54.93 -39.04
C ARG A 19 -13.35 53.56 -38.36
N ASP A 20 -12.27 53.14 -37.69
CA ASP A 20 -12.25 51.89 -36.94
C ASP A 20 -13.23 51.93 -35.75
N MET A 21 -13.28 53.03 -34.99
CA MET A 21 -14.23 53.15 -33.86
C MET A 21 -15.71 53.13 -34.29
N ARG A 22 -16.06 53.63 -35.47
CA ARG A 22 -17.45 53.59 -35.97
C ARG A 22 -17.92 52.18 -36.33
N ALA A 23 -17.00 51.29 -36.70
CA ALA A 23 -17.30 49.92 -37.07
C ALA A 23 -17.41 48.99 -35.85
N MET A 24 -16.75 49.32 -34.74
CA MET A 24 -16.81 48.53 -33.51
C MET A 24 -18.21 48.53 -32.88
N THR A 25 -18.57 47.39 -32.32
CA THR A 25 -19.72 47.20 -31.42
C THR A 25 -19.42 47.76 -30.02
N GLU A 26 -20.46 47.97 -29.21
CA GLU A 26 -20.31 48.42 -27.82
C GLU A 26 -19.44 47.45 -27.01
N ASP A 27 -19.66 46.13 -27.16
CA ASP A 27 -18.89 45.08 -26.50
C ASP A 27 -17.40 45.12 -26.87
N GLU A 28 -17.07 45.34 -28.14
CA GLU A 28 -15.69 45.45 -28.60
C GLU A 28 -14.99 46.69 -28.01
N VAL A 29 -15.71 47.80 -27.86
CA VAL A 29 -15.17 49.02 -27.23
C VAL A 29 -14.86 48.78 -25.75
N ILE A 30 -15.79 48.14 -25.03
CA ILE A 30 -15.61 47.78 -23.62
C ILE A 30 -14.43 46.82 -23.46
N ALA A 31 -14.33 45.79 -24.29
CA ALA A 31 -13.24 44.83 -24.26
C ALA A 31 -11.89 45.49 -24.59
N ALA A 32 -11.84 46.37 -25.59
CA ALA A 32 -10.63 47.10 -25.96
C ALA A 32 -10.18 48.06 -24.85
N ALA A 33 -11.11 48.77 -24.22
CA ALA A 33 -10.82 49.66 -23.08
C ALA A 33 -10.25 48.88 -21.89
N THR A 34 -10.83 47.72 -21.59
CA THR A 34 -10.38 46.84 -20.50
C THR A 34 -8.98 46.30 -20.77
N LYS A 35 -8.74 45.74 -21.96
CA LYS A 35 -7.41 45.27 -22.38
C LYS A 35 -6.37 46.38 -22.35
N LYS A 36 -6.72 47.59 -22.82
CA LYS A 36 -5.82 48.75 -22.78
C LYS A 36 -5.46 49.16 -21.36
N PHE A 37 -6.43 49.15 -20.45
CA PHE A 37 -6.21 49.44 -19.03
C PHE A 37 -5.28 48.42 -18.36
N LEU A 38 -5.42 47.14 -18.71
CA LEU A 38 -4.65 46.04 -18.10
C LEU A 38 -3.27 45.81 -18.73
N ARG A 39 -2.99 46.28 -19.96
CA ARG A 39 -1.73 46.02 -20.71
C ARG A 39 -0.55 46.95 -20.40
N GLY A 40 -0.71 48.01 -19.60
CA GLY A 40 0.41 48.91 -19.29
C GLY A 40 1.45 48.22 -18.40
N THR A 41 2.66 47.95 -18.92
CA THR A 41 3.92 47.51 -18.25
C THR A 41 3.81 46.72 -16.93
N ASP A 42 4.41 45.52 -16.89
CA ASP A 42 4.61 44.62 -15.73
C ASP A 42 4.14 45.20 -14.37
N ARG A 43 2.92 44.82 -13.98
CA ARG A 43 2.03 45.52 -13.03
C ARG A 43 1.78 46.98 -13.42
N PRO A 44 0.70 47.28 -14.18
CA PRO A 44 0.28 48.64 -14.46
C PRO A 44 0.32 49.48 -13.19
N GLU A 45 0.82 50.72 -13.27
CA GLU A 45 0.76 51.65 -12.12
C GLU A 45 -0.66 51.74 -11.53
N ALA A 46 -1.68 51.52 -12.38
CA ALA A 46 -3.08 51.42 -12.02
C ALA A 46 -3.42 50.27 -11.03
N LEU A 47 -2.65 49.19 -11.01
CA LEU A 47 -2.83 48.05 -10.09
C LEU A 47 -2.00 48.17 -8.80
N ARG A 48 -1.15 49.19 -8.66
CA ARG A 48 -0.39 49.44 -7.41
C ARG A 48 -1.27 49.96 -6.26
N GLY A 49 -2.48 50.42 -6.57
CA GLY A 49 -3.47 50.89 -5.59
C GLY A 49 -4.41 49.78 -5.09
N SER A 50 -5.34 50.16 -4.20
CA SER A 50 -6.36 49.21 -3.73
C SER A 50 -7.24 48.70 -4.89
N PRO A 51 -7.75 47.46 -4.82
CA PRO A 51 -8.61 46.89 -5.85
C PRO A 51 -9.86 47.74 -6.14
N GLN A 52 -10.39 48.42 -5.11
CA GLN A 52 -11.52 49.35 -5.25
C GLN A 52 -11.14 50.58 -6.08
N ARG A 53 -9.90 51.08 -5.95
CA ARG A 53 -9.41 52.18 -6.77
C ARG A 53 -9.24 51.75 -8.22
N ALA A 54 -8.68 50.57 -8.47
CA ALA A 54 -8.56 50.04 -9.83
C ALA A 54 -9.92 49.78 -10.48
N LYS A 55 -10.92 49.31 -9.72
CA LYS A 55 -12.32 49.22 -10.17
C LYS A 55 -12.83 50.59 -10.64
N ALA A 56 -12.64 51.64 -9.84
CA ALA A 56 -13.11 52.98 -10.16
C ALA A 56 -12.42 53.57 -11.40
N GLU A 57 -11.10 53.40 -11.52
CA GLU A 57 -10.33 53.87 -12.68
C GLU A 57 -10.70 53.09 -13.96
N LEU A 58 -10.90 51.77 -13.87
CA LEU A 58 -11.36 50.97 -15.01
C LEU A 58 -12.78 51.39 -15.46
N LEU A 59 -13.67 51.67 -14.50
CA LEU A 59 -15.02 52.17 -14.81
C LEU A 59 -14.95 53.52 -15.53
N LYS A 60 -14.10 54.44 -15.05
CA LYS A 60 -13.86 55.73 -15.68
C LYS A 60 -13.28 55.59 -17.08
N ALA A 61 -12.28 54.72 -17.27
CA ALA A 61 -11.66 54.46 -18.56
C ALA A 61 -12.66 53.87 -19.57
N THR A 62 -13.50 52.94 -19.12
CA THR A 62 -14.57 52.35 -19.93
C THR A 62 -15.60 53.41 -20.36
N ASN A 63 -16.05 54.24 -19.43
CA ASN A 63 -16.99 55.33 -19.73
C ASN A 63 -16.41 56.38 -20.68
N LEU A 64 -15.11 56.68 -20.59
CA LEU A 64 -14.45 57.57 -21.54
C LEU A 64 -14.39 56.98 -22.95
N ALA A 65 -14.11 55.68 -23.07
CA ALA A 65 -14.11 54.98 -24.36
C ALA A 65 -15.52 54.93 -24.97
N LEU A 66 -16.54 54.64 -24.16
CA LEU A 66 -17.94 54.66 -24.60
C LEU A 66 -18.38 56.05 -25.05
N ALA A 67 -18.04 57.11 -24.31
CA ALA A 67 -18.36 58.47 -24.70
C ALA A 67 -17.70 58.87 -26.04
N ALA A 68 -16.45 58.46 -26.27
CA ALA A 68 -15.76 58.68 -27.54
C ALA A 68 -16.43 57.91 -28.70
N TRP A 69 -16.83 56.66 -28.46
CA TRP A 69 -17.54 55.82 -29.43
C TRP A 69 -18.94 56.36 -29.77
N CYS A 70 -19.74 56.77 -28.78
CA CYS A 70 -21.04 57.41 -29.00
C CYS A 70 -20.88 58.70 -29.81
N LYS A 71 -19.89 59.54 -29.47
CA LYS A 71 -19.58 60.77 -30.21
C LYS A 71 -19.20 60.46 -31.67
N ALA A 72 -18.41 59.42 -31.91
CA ALA A 72 -18.05 59.01 -33.27
C ALA A 72 -19.27 58.59 -34.10
N ARG A 73 -20.30 58.03 -33.47
CA ARG A 73 -21.57 57.61 -34.11
C ARG A 73 -22.69 58.66 -34.04
N GLU A 74 -22.38 59.88 -33.60
CA GLU A 74 -23.36 60.98 -33.45
C GLU A 74 -24.53 60.63 -32.51
N GLN A 75 -24.24 59.86 -31.45
CA GLN A 75 -25.20 59.46 -30.43
C GLN A 75 -24.91 60.16 -29.09
N GLU A 76 -25.94 60.32 -28.25
CA GLU A 76 -25.75 60.80 -26.88
C GLU A 76 -24.86 59.83 -26.07
N PRO A 77 -23.96 60.36 -25.22
CA PRO A 77 -23.06 59.53 -24.43
C PRO A 77 -23.85 58.69 -23.42
N ARG A 78 -23.64 57.37 -23.47
CA ARG A 78 -24.19 56.41 -22.50
C ARG A 78 -23.02 55.76 -21.77
N GLY A 79 -23.03 55.88 -20.45
CA GLY A 79 -22.02 55.29 -19.57
C GLY A 79 -22.62 54.20 -18.69
N ILE A 80 -21.76 53.30 -18.25
CA ILE A 80 -22.08 52.25 -17.30
C ILE A 80 -21.82 52.72 -15.87
N ARG A 81 -22.64 52.23 -14.93
CA ARG A 81 -22.54 52.57 -13.49
C ARG A 81 -21.70 51.57 -12.70
N GLU A 82 -21.60 50.35 -13.21
CA GLU A 82 -20.82 49.26 -12.64
C GLU A 82 -20.15 48.50 -13.78
N LEU A 83 -19.02 47.87 -13.49
CA LEU A 83 -18.33 47.03 -14.47
C LEU A 83 -19.21 45.84 -14.85
N TYR A 84 -19.09 45.37 -16.09
CA TYR A 84 -19.70 44.09 -16.44
C TYR A 84 -18.97 42.93 -15.76
N PRO A 85 -19.64 41.80 -15.48
CA PRO A 85 -19.03 40.64 -14.82
C PRO A 85 -17.73 40.16 -15.48
N ARG A 86 -17.65 40.18 -16.81
CA ARG A 86 -16.43 39.81 -17.55
C ARG A 86 -15.28 40.80 -17.34
N GLN A 87 -15.55 42.11 -17.30
CA GLN A 87 -14.52 43.12 -16.98
C GLN A 87 -14.04 42.98 -15.54
N ALA A 88 -14.97 42.73 -14.61
CA ALA A 88 -14.65 42.44 -13.22
C ALA A 88 -13.76 41.20 -13.10
N ALA A 89 -14.07 40.12 -13.82
CA ALA A 89 -13.23 38.93 -13.88
C ALA A 89 -11.82 39.23 -14.41
N GLU A 90 -11.68 39.97 -15.51
CA GLU A 90 -10.36 40.36 -16.05
C GLU A 90 -9.55 41.20 -15.05
N LEU A 91 -10.20 42.12 -14.32
CA LEU A 91 -9.57 42.87 -13.25
C LEU A 91 -9.13 41.98 -12.08
N LEU A 92 -9.99 41.05 -11.65
CA LEU A 92 -9.69 40.11 -10.55
C LEU A 92 -8.51 39.20 -10.89
N LEU A 93 -8.43 38.71 -12.14
CA LEU A 93 -7.33 37.91 -12.67
C LEU A 93 -6.01 38.69 -12.80
N ALA A 94 -6.08 40.01 -12.97
CA ALA A 94 -4.89 40.85 -13.02
C ALA A 94 -4.25 41.05 -11.62
N TYR A 95 -5.06 41.01 -10.56
CA TYR A 95 -4.59 41.13 -9.18
C TYR A 95 -4.25 39.79 -8.52
N ASN A 96 -5.07 38.77 -8.76
CA ASN A 96 -4.89 37.46 -8.16
C ASN A 96 -4.29 36.52 -9.19
N ARG A 97 -3.28 35.75 -8.78
CA ARG A 97 -2.77 34.66 -9.60
C ARG A 97 -3.74 33.48 -9.44
N VAL A 98 -4.78 33.49 -10.25
CA VAL A 98 -5.80 32.42 -10.31
C VAL A 98 -5.47 31.48 -11.44
N VAL A 99 -5.60 30.18 -11.19
CA VAL A 99 -5.36 29.13 -12.18
C VAL A 99 -6.50 28.12 -12.15
N LEU A 100 -6.74 27.48 -13.30
CA LEU A 100 -7.47 26.23 -13.35
C LEU A 100 -6.47 25.08 -13.38
N ILE A 101 -6.66 24.13 -12.46
CA ILE A 101 -5.82 22.94 -12.33
C ILE A 101 -6.62 21.76 -12.86
N PRO A 102 -6.23 21.16 -14.00
CA PRO A 102 -6.92 20.00 -14.53
C PRO A 102 -6.84 18.87 -13.50
N THR A 103 -7.94 18.17 -13.33
CA THR A 103 -8.05 17.08 -12.36
C THR A 103 -7.56 15.76 -12.97
N ASP A 104 -7.73 15.58 -14.28
CA ASP A 104 -7.24 14.45 -15.07
C ASP A 104 -6.26 14.91 -16.18
N ASP A 105 -5.85 13.98 -17.04
CA ASP A 105 -4.98 14.27 -18.19
C ASP A 105 -5.70 15.12 -19.27
N GLY A 106 -7.00 15.40 -19.10
CA GLY A 106 -7.82 16.21 -19.99
C GLY A 106 -7.73 17.71 -19.73
N GLU A 107 -8.22 18.49 -20.69
CA GLU A 107 -8.27 19.96 -20.61
C GLU A 107 -9.69 20.49 -20.29
N ASN A 108 -10.55 19.65 -19.72
CA ASN A 108 -11.91 20.05 -19.39
C ASN A 108 -11.90 21.10 -18.27
N ARG A 109 -12.30 22.33 -18.62
CA ARG A 109 -12.30 23.49 -17.72
C ARG A 109 -13.39 23.39 -16.66
N ASP A 110 -14.48 22.67 -16.93
CA ASP A 110 -15.62 22.55 -16.02
C ASP A 110 -15.28 21.67 -14.82
N SER A 111 -14.53 20.59 -15.05
CA SER A 111 -14.03 19.67 -14.01
C SER A 111 -12.72 20.14 -13.36
N ALA A 112 -12.08 21.17 -13.90
CA ALA A 112 -10.84 21.71 -13.37
C ALA A 112 -11.04 22.42 -12.02
N MET A 113 -10.07 22.25 -11.13
CA MET A 113 -10.06 22.88 -9.83
C MET A 113 -9.63 24.35 -9.96
N LEU A 114 -10.48 25.27 -9.51
CA LEU A 114 -10.15 26.69 -9.44
C LEU A 114 -9.32 26.96 -8.19
N ALA A 115 -8.09 27.47 -8.36
CA ALA A 115 -7.18 27.74 -7.26
C ALA A 115 -6.59 29.15 -7.35
N VAL A 116 -6.32 29.75 -6.19
CA VAL A 116 -5.72 31.07 -6.05
C VAL A 116 -4.38 30.92 -5.36
N TYR A 117 -3.33 31.53 -5.92
CA TYR A 117 -2.05 31.60 -5.26
C TYR A 117 -2.12 32.51 -4.03
N ASP A 118 -1.64 31.99 -2.92
CA ASP A 118 -1.49 32.69 -1.66
C ASP A 118 -0.01 33.04 -1.48
N ALA A 119 0.32 34.34 -1.55
CA ALA A 119 1.70 34.80 -1.48
C ALA A 119 2.32 34.63 -0.09
N ASP A 120 1.50 34.71 0.96
CA ASP A 120 1.95 34.49 2.34
C ASP A 120 2.26 33.01 2.57
N GLU A 121 1.46 32.14 1.94
CA GLU A 121 1.62 30.69 2.01
C GLU A 121 2.61 30.12 0.99
N GLY A 122 2.90 30.80 -0.12
CA GLY A 122 3.77 30.32 -1.18
C GLY A 122 3.18 29.16 -2.02
N CYS A 123 1.87 28.92 -1.95
CA CYS A 123 1.18 27.83 -2.66
C CYS A 123 -0.23 28.22 -3.12
N HIS A 124 -0.83 27.38 -3.96
CA HIS A 124 -2.19 27.55 -4.46
C HIS A 124 -3.21 26.92 -3.52
N VAL A 125 -4.25 27.67 -3.18
CA VAL A 125 -5.36 27.23 -2.33
C VAL A 125 -6.61 27.09 -3.19
N GLU A 126 -7.33 25.97 -3.06
CA GLU A 126 -8.59 25.78 -3.77
C GLU A 126 -9.60 26.88 -3.39
N ALA A 127 -10.11 27.60 -4.40
CA ALA A 127 -11.20 28.56 -4.24
C ALA A 127 -12.54 27.83 -4.29
N PHE A 128 -12.90 27.19 -3.17
CA PHE A 128 -14.12 26.40 -3.04
C PHE A 128 -15.17 27.01 -2.08
N GLY A 129 -16.44 26.87 -2.45
CA GLY A 129 -17.58 27.21 -1.60
C GLY A 129 -17.98 28.68 -1.73
N SER A 130 -19.03 29.07 -1.02
CA SER A 130 -19.50 30.46 -0.98
C SER A 130 -18.55 31.40 -0.24
N SER A 131 -17.74 30.84 0.67
CA SER A 131 -16.77 31.56 1.49
C SER A 131 -15.37 31.00 1.28
N ASN A 132 -14.59 31.65 0.42
CA ASN A 132 -13.17 31.39 0.20
C ASN A 132 -12.43 32.70 -0.06
N ARG A 133 -11.10 32.63 -0.23
CA ARG A 133 -10.26 33.82 -0.46
C ARG A 133 -10.73 34.61 -1.69
N LEU A 134 -11.06 33.94 -2.80
CA LEU A 134 -11.53 34.60 -4.02
C LEU A 134 -12.89 35.30 -3.78
N THR A 135 -13.86 34.61 -3.19
CA THR A 135 -15.20 35.18 -2.98
C THR A 135 -15.20 36.27 -1.90
N GLY A 136 -14.37 36.14 -0.86
CA GLY A 136 -14.14 37.19 0.12
C GLY A 136 -13.60 38.45 -0.54
N TRP A 137 -12.57 38.29 -1.36
CA TRP A 137 -11.98 39.41 -2.10
C TRP A 137 -12.96 40.04 -3.09
N MET A 138 -13.73 39.23 -3.83
CA MET A 138 -14.78 39.73 -4.71
C MET A 138 -15.82 40.57 -3.96
N ARG A 139 -16.22 40.16 -2.74
CA ARG A 139 -17.17 40.92 -1.90
C ARG A 139 -16.57 42.22 -1.36
N GLU A 140 -15.26 42.26 -1.10
CA GLU A 140 -14.55 43.48 -0.71
C GLU A 140 -14.49 44.50 -1.86
N VAL A 141 -14.28 44.05 -3.10
CA VAL A 141 -14.20 44.92 -4.28
C VAL A 141 -15.58 45.33 -4.81
N PHE A 142 -16.54 44.40 -4.80
CA PHE A 142 -17.89 44.57 -5.31
C PHE A 142 -18.91 44.51 -4.19
N TYR A 143 -18.81 45.45 -3.25
CA TYR A 143 -19.61 45.49 -2.01
C TYR A 143 -21.13 45.47 -2.24
N THR A 144 -21.62 46.17 -3.26
CA THR A 144 -23.05 46.27 -3.59
C THR A 144 -23.55 45.19 -4.54
N ALA A 145 -22.67 44.29 -5.01
CA ALA A 145 -23.04 43.30 -6.01
C ALA A 145 -23.96 42.22 -5.44
N LYS A 146 -24.97 41.84 -6.24
CA LYS A 146 -25.86 40.72 -5.94
C LYS A 146 -25.12 39.39 -6.14
N GLY A 147 -25.62 38.32 -5.53
CA GLY A 147 -25.07 36.97 -5.71
C GLY A 147 -24.95 36.55 -7.18
N SER A 148 -25.98 36.81 -7.99
CA SER A 148 -25.97 36.49 -9.43
C SER A 148 -24.85 37.19 -10.21
N TYR A 149 -24.46 38.40 -9.81
CA TYR A 149 -23.33 39.12 -10.42
C TYR A 149 -22.00 38.44 -10.06
N LEU A 150 -21.84 38.01 -8.80
CA LEU A 150 -20.64 37.29 -8.36
C LEU A 150 -20.54 35.91 -9.03
N ASP A 151 -21.66 35.21 -9.20
CA ASP A 151 -21.71 33.92 -9.91
C ASP A 151 -21.28 34.09 -11.37
N GLU A 152 -21.76 35.15 -12.04
CA GLU A 152 -21.36 35.45 -13.42
C GLU A 152 -19.88 35.85 -13.53
N CYS A 153 -19.37 36.60 -12.55
CA CYS A 153 -17.94 36.87 -12.45
C CYS A 153 -17.13 35.58 -12.26
N LEU A 154 -17.59 34.64 -11.43
CA LEU A 154 -16.92 33.35 -11.22
C LEU A 154 -16.92 32.48 -12.48
N ARG A 155 -18.03 32.49 -13.26
CA ARG A 155 -18.08 31.84 -14.59
C ARG A 155 -17.05 32.47 -15.53
N ALA A 156 -17.05 33.80 -15.64
CA ALA A 156 -16.07 34.51 -16.46
C ALA A 156 -14.61 34.29 -16.01
N ILE A 157 -14.34 34.18 -14.70
CA ILE A 157 -13.02 33.81 -14.18
C ILE A 157 -12.64 32.40 -14.65
N ARG A 158 -13.55 31.43 -14.57
CA ARG A 158 -13.29 30.08 -15.11
C ARG A 158 -13.03 30.10 -16.62
N ASP A 159 -13.73 30.92 -17.38
CA ASP A 159 -13.51 31.03 -18.83
C ASP A 159 -12.14 31.64 -19.18
N LEU A 160 -11.66 32.56 -18.36
CA LEU A 160 -10.47 33.38 -18.65
C LEU A 160 -9.19 32.90 -17.93
N ALA A 161 -9.31 32.22 -16.79
CA ALA A 161 -8.15 31.79 -16.00
C ALA A 161 -7.26 30.83 -16.81
N PRO A 162 -5.93 30.95 -16.72
CA PRO A 162 -5.03 30.03 -17.40
C PRO A 162 -5.19 28.60 -16.85
N LEU A 163 -5.30 27.63 -17.76
CA LEU A 163 -5.18 26.23 -17.41
C LEU A 163 -3.70 25.91 -17.18
N ARG A 164 -3.37 25.37 -16.01
CA ARG A 164 -2.00 25.05 -15.58
C ARG A 164 -1.99 23.74 -14.82
N ARG A 165 -1.13 22.82 -15.25
CA ARG A 165 -0.91 21.55 -14.54
C ARG A 165 -0.15 21.79 -13.24
N GLN A 166 -0.40 20.94 -12.25
CA GLN A 166 0.40 20.92 -11.04
C GLN A 166 1.86 20.62 -11.39
N CYS A 167 2.80 21.14 -10.60
CA CYS A 167 4.21 20.79 -10.71
C CYS A 167 4.40 19.28 -10.50
N GLU A 168 4.98 18.61 -11.49
CA GLU A 168 5.25 17.17 -11.48
C GLU A 168 6.73 16.83 -11.26
N ASP A 169 7.59 17.86 -11.16
CA ASP A 169 9.02 17.69 -10.95
C ASP A 169 9.30 17.02 -9.60
N SER A 170 9.88 15.82 -9.67
CA SER A 170 10.22 15.00 -8.49
C SER A 170 11.49 15.47 -7.79
N ASP A 171 12.32 16.31 -8.45
CA ASP A 171 13.53 16.86 -7.84
C ASP A 171 13.23 18.01 -6.87
N LEU A 172 12.01 18.57 -6.91
CA LEU A 172 11.65 19.74 -6.11
C LEU A 172 10.96 19.34 -4.81
N VAL A 173 11.41 19.95 -3.71
CA VAL A 173 10.72 19.94 -2.41
C VAL A 173 10.31 21.35 -2.04
N PHE A 174 9.03 21.55 -1.79
CA PHE A 174 8.49 22.83 -1.35
C PHE A 174 8.55 22.86 0.18
N PHE A 175 9.53 23.56 0.75
CA PHE A 175 9.65 23.81 2.19
C PHE A 175 8.94 25.10 2.59
N GLU A 176 8.96 25.44 3.88
CA GLU A 176 8.25 26.62 4.38
C GLU A 176 8.79 27.93 3.79
N ASP A 177 10.11 27.98 3.57
CA ASP A 177 10.87 29.16 3.21
C ASP A 177 11.40 29.16 1.77
N CYS A 178 11.47 27.99 1.12
CA CYS A 178 12.04 27.86 -0.22
C CYS A 178 11.52 26.65 -1.01
N VAL A 179 11.80 26.66 -2.31
CA VAL A 179 11.79 25.48 -3.18
C VAL A 179 13.22 24.95 -3.23
N TYR A 180 13.42 23.71 -2.83
CA TYR A 180 14.74 23.07 -2.75
C TYR A 180 14.89 22.01 -3.86
N HIS A 181 16.01 22.07 -4.58
CA HIS A 181 16.40 21.08 -5.59
C HIS A 181 17.22 19.98 -4.92
N VAL A 182 16.73 18.74 -4.94
CA VAL A 182 17.40 17.63 -4.25
C VAL A 182 18.71 17.25 -4.92
N SER A 183 18.75 17.26 -6.26
CA SER A 183 19.91 16.88 -7.05
C SER A 183 21.07 17.87 -6.95
N THR A 184 20.79 19.18 -6.91
CA THR A 184 21.82 20.24 -6.92
C THR A 184 22.06 20.88 -5.55
N GLY A 185 21.10 20.79 -4.64
CA GLY A 185 21.10 21.51 -3.37
C GLY A 185 20.75 23.01 -3.49
N GLU A 186 20.36 23.46 -4.68
CA GLU A 186 19.98 24.86 -4.94
C GLU A 186 18.62 25.21 -4.34
N ARG A 187 18.42 26.51 -4.08
CA ARG A 187 17.22 27.05 -3.45
C ARG A 187 16.65 28.18 -4.29
N GLU A 188 15.34 28.14 -4.46
CA GLU A 188 14.61 29.17 -5.17
C GLU A 188 13.43 29.68 -4.34
N PRO A 189 13.02 30.95 -4.53
CA PRO A 189 11.81 31.47 -3.89
C PRO A 189 10.56 30.79 -4.46
N HIS A 190 9.49 30.75 -3.67
CA HIS A 190 8.18 30.34 -4.17
C HIS A 190 7.71 31.27 -5.30
N SER A 191 7.15 30.68 -6.35
CA SER A 191 6.61 31.42 -7.50
C SER A 191 5.19 30.97 -7.82
N PRO A 192 4.27 31.90 -8.14
CA PRO A 192 2.94 31.56 -8.63
C PRO A 192 2.95 30.81 -9.97
N ASP A 193 4.06 30.85 -10.72
CA ASP A 193 4.16 30.13 -11.99
C ASP A 193 4.29 28.61 -11.79
N ARG A 194 4.71 28.17 -10.59
CA ARG A 194 4.72 26.77 -10.19
C ARG A 194 3.43 26.44 -9.43
N VAL A 195 2.56 25.67 -10.07
CA VAL A 195 1.28 25.27 -9.46
C VAL A 195 1.51 24.15 -8.45
N VAL A 196 1.32 24.49 -7.17
CA VAL A 196 1.57 23.60 -6.04
C VAL A 196 0.43 23.77 -5.04
N LEU A 197 -0.10 22.67 -4.51
CA LEU A 197 -1.22 22.70 -3.56
C LEU A 197 -0.77 22.60 -2.11
N SER A 198 0.46 22.12 -1.89
CA SER A 198 0.99 21.85 -0.57
C SER A 198 2.50 22.02 -0.48
N LYS A 199 2.98 22.35 0.72
CA LYS A 199 4.39 22.47 1.07
C LYS A 199 4.62 21.92 2.47
N VAL A 200 5.85 21.52 2.75
CA VAL A 200 6.35 21.12 4.08
C VAL A 200 6.46 22.38 4.95
N ARG A 201 5.97 22.33 6.18
CA ARG A 201 5.97 23.49 7.11
C ARG A 201 7.25 23.68 7.91
N THR A 202 8.19 22.77 7.73
CA THR A 202 9.53 22.88 8.30
C THR A 202 10.42 23.59 7.28
N ARG A 203 11.33 24.42 7.77
CA ARG A 203 12.32 25.10 6.93
C ARG A 203 13.43 24.14 6.54
N MET A 204 14.08 24.39 5.41
CA MET A 204 15.29 23.67 5.04
C MET A 204 16.52 24.41 5.61
N PRO A 205 17.27 23.86 6.57
CA PRO A 205 18.42 24.56 7.17
C PRO A 205 19.49 24.91 6.14
N LEU A 206 20.08 26.11 6.20
CA LEU A 206 21.12 26.56 5.25
C LEU A 206 22.41 25.75 5.32
N THR A 207 22.74 25.28 6.52
CA THR A 207 23.90 24.44 6.83
C THR A 207 23.44 23.30 7.72
N GLU A 208 24.30 22.30 7.91
CA GLU A 208 24.03 21.19 8.83
C GLU A 208 23.68 21.72 10.23
N PRO A 209 22.44 21.48 10.72
CA PRO A 209 22.06 21.86 12.05
C PRO A 209 22.77 20.95 13.08
N PRO A 210 23.24 21.48 14.21
CA PRO A 210 23.79 20.65 15.27
C PRO A 210 22.72 19.70 15.81
N LEU A 211 23.13 18.53 16.29
CA LEU A 211 22.23 17.59 16.96
C LEU A 211 21.56 18.29 18.16
N PRO A 212 20.22 18.42 18.18
CA PRO A 212 19.52 19.07 19.29
C PRO A 212 19.66 18.26 20.58
N VAL A 213 20.04 18.94 21.67
CA VAL A 213 20.11 18.34 23.01
C VAL A 213 19.11 19.07 23.91
N ILE A 214 18.16 18.32 24.48
CA ILE A 214 17.12 18.81 25.37
C ILE A 214 17.32 18.20 26.74
N THR A 215 17.49 19.02 27.77
CA THR A 215 17.53 18.53 29.16
C THR A 215 16.12 18.16 29.62
N ARG A 216 15.93 16.91 30.01
CA ARG A 216 14.70 16.38 30.61
C ARG A 216 14.52 16.89 32.04
N ALA A 217 13.33 16.69 32.60
CA ALA A 217 13.01 17.11 33.97
C ALA A 217 13.86 16.40 35.04
N ASP A 218 14.36 15.20 34.75
CA ASP A 218 15.23 14.40 35.62
C ASP A 218 16.72 14.77 35.50
N GLY A 219 17.07 15.77 34.67
CA GLY A 219 18.43 16.20 34.41
C GLY A 219 19.17 15.39 33.33
N THR A 220 18.57 14.33 32.79
CA THR A 220 19.14 13.59 31.66
C THR A 220 18.98 14.35 30.34
N SER A 221 19.81 14.04 29.35
CA SER A 221 19.71 14.62 28.01
C SER A 221 18.87 13.76 27.08
N TRP A 222 18.07 14.41 26.23
CA TRP A 222 17.35 13.81 25.12
C TRP A 222 17.87 14.40 23.81
N ASP A 223 18.08 13.56 22.81
CA ASP A 223 18.36 13.97 21.43
C ASP A 223 17.51 13.13 20.46
N PRO A 224 17.16 13.68 19.28
CA PRO A 224 16.25 13.01 18.36
C PRO A 224 16.80 11.73 17.74
N TRP A 225 18.13 11.61 17.57
CA TRP A 225 18.73 10.42 16.96
C TRP A 225 18.68 9.23 17.92
N SER A 226 19.21 9.41 19.12
CA SER A 226 19.22 8.38 20.16
C SER A 226 17.80 7.93 20.49
N TRP A 227 16.84 8.86 20.51
CA TRP A 227 15.42 8.55 20.69
C TRP A 227 14.85 7.68 19.56
N LEU A 228 15.14 7.98 18.29
CA LEU A 228 14.68 7.14 17.17
C LEU A 228 15.30 5.74 17.23
N VAL A 229 16.59 5.64 17.52
CA VAL A 229 17.29 4.35 17.68
C VAL A 229 16.72 3.55 18.84
N GLU A 230 16.47 4.19 19.98
CA GLU A 230 15.82 3.58 21.15
C GLU A 230 14.40 3.11 20.82
N THR A 231 13.62 3.93 20.12
CA THR A 231 12.22 3.63 19.75
C THR A 231 12.12 2.47 18.77
N MET A 232 13.00 2.43 17.77
CA MET A 232 13.01 1.38 16.76
C MET A 232 13.76 0.13 17.21
N GLY A 233 14.66 0.26 18.20
CA GLY A 233 15.51 -0.81 18.70
C GLY A 233 16.77 -1.08 17.86
N SER A 234 16.93 -0.39 16.73
CA SER A 234 18.10 -0.51 15.84
C SER A 234 18.34 0.79 15.07
N GLU A 235 19.60 1.04 14.69
CA GLU A 235 19.94 2.17 13.81
C GLU A 235 19.28 2.02 12.44
N GLN A 236 19.17 0.80 11.93
CA GLN A 236 18.53 0.54 10.65
C GLN A 236 17.04 0.90 10.69
N GLY A 237 16.33 0.56 11.77
CA GLY A 237 14.94 0.97 11.95
C GLY A 237 14.79 2.49 12.07
N ALA A 238 15.72 3.17 12.76
CA ALA A 238 15.74 4.64 12.82
C ALA A 238 15.96 5.28 11.44
N ARG A 239 16.85 4.70 10.62
CA ARG A 239 17.04 5.12 9.22
C ARG A 239 15.79 4.90 8.38
N THR A 240 15.08 3.79 8.56
CA THR A 240 13.78 3.57 7.91
C THR A 240 12.80 4.69 8.23
N ILE A 241 12.76 5.20 9.47
CA ILE A 241 11.92 6.37 9.80
C ILE A 241 12.39 7.64 9.05
N LEU A 242 13.69 7.87 8.88
CA LEU A 242 14.19 8.99 8.06
C LEU A 242 13.85 8.82 6.56
N GLU A 243 13.87 7.60 6.03
CA GLU A 243 13.38 7.31 4.68
C GLU A 243 11.90 7.64 4.53
N LEU A 244 11.07 7.32 5.55
CA LEU A 244 9.66 7.72 5.58
C LEU A 244 9.48 9.24 5.62
N VAL A 245 10.32 9.96 6.35
CA VAL A 245 10.33 11.44 6.34
C VAL A 245 10.67 11.96 4.95
N ASN A 246 11.70 11.42 4.29
CA ASN A 246 12.08 11.78 2.92
C ASN A 246 10.92 11.52 1.94
N TRP A 247 10.34 10.31 1.97
CA TRP A 247 9.19 9.95 1.13
C TRP A 247 7.99 10.86 1.36
N ALA A 248 7.69 11.19 2.62
CA ALA A 248 6.59 12.07 2.98
C ALA A 248 6.72 13.49 2.39
N MET A 249 7.96 13.97 2.23
CA MET A 249 8.25 15.25 1.58
C MET A 249 8.37 15.15 0.06
N ARG A 250 8.66 13.94 -0.46
CA ARG A 250 8.95 13.67 -1.88
C ARG A 250 8.09 12.52 -2.45
N PRO A 251 6.76 12.56 -2.33
CA PRO A 251 5.91 11.43 -2.71
C PRO A 251 6.06 11.04 -4.19
N ARG A 252 6.26 12.03 -5.07
CA ARG A 252 6.42 11.83 -6.52
C ARG A 252 7.75 11.19 -6.92
N SER A 253 8.74 11.15 -6.04
CA SER A 253 10.04 10.54 -6.34
C SER A 253 10.03 9.02 -6.22
N PHE A 254 9.08 8.45 -5.48
CA PHE A 254 9.07 7.03 -5.17
C PHE A 254 8.25 6.23 -6.17
N ARG A 255 8.72 5.03 -6.53
CA ARG A 255 8.13 4.20 -7.61
C ARG A 255 7.55 2.86 -7.16
N ASP A 256 7.65 2.54 -5.88
CA ASP A 256 7.43 1.18 -5.38
C ASP A 256 5.98 0.86 -4.96
N ASP A 257 5.03 1.74 -5.26
CA ASP A 257 3.61 1.64 -4.87
C ASP A 257 3.36 1.28 -3.40
N LYS A 258 4.20 1.76 -2.47
CA LYS A 258 4.16 1.31 -1.06
C LYS A 258 3.06 1.99 -0.24
N VAL A 259 2.54 1.24 0.72
CA VAL A 259 1.64 1.64 1.81
C VAL A 259 2.28 1.18 3.12
N VAL A 260 2.51 2.12 4.03
CA VAL A 260 3.28 1.86 5.25
C VAL A 260 2.36 1.51 6.41
N MET A 261 2.69 0.42 7.10
CA MET A 261 2.01 -0.04 8.31
C MET A 261 3.00 0.03 9.47
N LEU A 262 2.85 1.02 10.34
CA LEU A 262 3.56 1.06 11.62
C LEU A 262 2.84 0.09 12.56
N TYR A 263 3.46 -1.05 12.83
CA TYR A 263 2.82 -2.18 13.51
C TYR A 263 3.45 -2.46 14.87
N ALA A 264 2.59 -2.64 15.88
CA ALA A 264 2.97 -3.28 17.14
C ALA A 264 1.72 -3.83 17.82
N GLU A 265 1.79 -5.05 18.37
CA GLU A 265 0.64 -5.71 19.00
C GLU A 265 0.09 -4.92 20.20
N ASP A 266 1.00 -4.33 20.98
CA ASP A 266 0.69 -3.57 22.17
C ASP A 266 0.70 -2.04 21.95
N GLY A 267 0.07 -1.35 22.89
CA GLY A 267 0.11 0.11 23.01
C GLY A 267 1.35 0.61 23.77
N SER A 268 1.68 1.89 23.55
CA SER A 268 2.83 2.58 24.16
C SER A 268 4.20 2.18 23.57
N ASN A 269 4.27 1.99 22.25
CA ASN A 269 5.49 1.56 21.57
C ASN A 269 6.19 2.70 20.79
N GLY A 270 5.69 3.93 20.89
CA GLY A 270 6.25 5.10 20.18
C GLY A 270 5.64 5.40 18.81
N LYS A 271 4.80 4.51 18.23
CA LYS A 271 4.11 4.71 16.92
C LYS A 271 3.43 6.08 16.80
N GLY A 272 2.57 6.41 17.78
CA GLY A 272 1.84 7.68 17.79
C GLY A 272 2.71 8.90 18.11
N THR A 273 3.94 8.73 18.59
CA THR A 273 4.92 9.82 18.74
C THR A 273 5.65 10.05 17.42
N VAL A 274 6.00 8.99 16.69
CA VAL A 274 6.57 9.08 15.33
C VAL A 274 5.57 9.68 14.34
N LEU A 275 4.29 9.29 14.41
CA LEU A 275 3.26 9.92 13.58
C LEU A 275 3.08 11.40 13.92
N GLU A 276 3.13 11.78 15.19
CA GLU A 276 3.09 13.19 15.60
C GLU A 276 4.31 13.97 15.09
N MET A 277 5.51 13.37 15.15
CA MET A 277 6.73 13.93 14.58
C MET A 277 6.55 14.19 13.06
N LEU A 278 6.06 13.21 12.30
CA LEU A 278 5.75 13.38 10.88
C LEU A 278 4.72 14.49 10.64
N ARG A 279 3.61 14.52 11.41
CA ARG A 279 2.63 15.61 11.35
C ARG A 279 3.29 16.97 11.59
N CYS A 280 4.19 17.07 12.57
CA CYS A 280 4.84 18.33 12.90
C CYS A 280 5.83 18.78 11.83
N ILE A 281 6.54 17.85 11.17
CA ILE A 281 7.42 18.16 10.04
C ILE A 281 6.61 18.69 8.85
N LEU A 282 5.55 17.96 8.48
CA LEU A 282 4.73 18.24 7.30
C LEU A 282 3.72 19.38 7.49
N GLY A 283 3.40 19.75 8.74
CA GLY A 283 2.52 20.89 9.05
C GLY A 283 1.10 20.57 9.47
N GLY A 284 0.83 19.37 9.99
CA GLY A 284 -0.50 18.92 10.40
C GLY A 284 -1.15 19.70 11.55
N SER A 285 -0.40 20.48 12.33
CA SER A 285 -0.92 21.25 13.47
C SER A 285 -1.53 22.61 13.11
N THR A 286 -1.23 23.16 11.92
CA THR A 286 -1.60 24.54 11.54
C THR A 286 -2.35 24.65 10.21
N GLY A 287 -2.68 23.53 9.55
CA GLY A 287 -3.46 23.57 8.31
C GLY A 287 -3.85 22.19 7.80
N ARG A 288 -4.94 22.14 7.02
CA ARG A 288 -5.51 20.94 6.37
C ARG A 288 -4.56 20.32 5.32
N ARG A 289 -3.44 19.74 5.73
CA ARG A 289 -2.46 19.13 4.81
C ARG A 289 -2.11 17.68 5.15
N CYS A 290 -2.02 17.32 6.43
CA CYS A 290 -2.03 15.91 6.84
C CYS A 290 -3.47 15.49 7.10
N VAL A 291 -3.93 14.42 6.46
CA VAL A 291 -5.25 13.85 6.72
C VAL A 291 -5.12 12.59 7.55
N SER A 292 -6.20 12.23 8.24
CA SER A 292 -6.26 11.02 9.08
C SER A 292 -7.46 10.18 8.64
N ILE A 293 -7.39 9.66 7.41
CA ILE A 293 -8.40 8.76 6.88
C ILE A 293 -8.03 7.33 7.29
N PRO A 294 -8.91 6.62 8.00
CA PRO A 294 -8.65 5.26 8.45
C PRO A 294 -8.62 4.28 7.28
N LEU A 295 -7.92 3.15 7.46
CA LEU A 295 -7.68 2.19 6.40
C LEU A 295 -8.98 1.61 5.81
N GLU A 296 -9.99 1.42 6.66
CA GLU A 296 -11.30 0.87 6.31
C GLU A 296 -12.05 1.74 5.30
N ALA A 297 -11.80 3.06 5.30
CA ALA A 297 -12.36 4.00 4.33
C ALA A 297 -11.94 3.69 2.90
N PHE A 298 -10.81 3.01 2.72
CA PHE A 298 -10.32 2.57 1.42
C PHE A 298 -10.90 1.21 0.99
N GLY A 299 -11.63 0.54 1.88
CA GLY A 299 -12.24 -0.78 1.67
C GLY A 299 -13.60 -0.77 0.96
N GLY A 300 -14.13 0.40 0.59
CA GLY A 300 -15.39 0.57 -0.13
C GLY A 300 -16.66 0.58 0.73
N ALA A 301 -16.54 0.46 2.05
CA ALA A 301 -17.67 0.39 3.00
C ALA A 301 -18.10 1.74 3.58
N THR A 302 -17.42 2.84 3.23
CA THR A 302 -17.52 4.13 3.95
C THR A 302 -17.66 5.31 3.00
N ASP A 303 -18.22 6.41 3.51
CA ASP A 303 -18.50 7.66 2.79
C ASP A 303 -17.35 8.08 1.85
N SER A 304 -17.55 7.84 0.55
CA SER A 304 -16.64 8.25 -0.54
C SER A 304 -16.22 9.73 -0.48
N PHE A 305 -16.97 10.55 0.26
CA PHE A 305 -16.68 11.95 0.55
C PHE A 305 -15.39 12.17 1.37
N MET A 306 -14.99 11.22 2.23
CA MET A 306 -13.76 11.37 3.04
C MET A 306 -12.52 11.52 2.16
N LEU A 307 -12.50 10.85 1.00
CA LEU A 307 -11.39 10.91 0.04
C LEU A 307 -11.20 12.30 -0.58
N THR A 308 -12.22 13.16 -0.54
CA THR A 308 -12.08 14.57 -0.99
C THR A 308 -10.98 15.28 -0.20
N GLN A 309 -10.72 14.87 1.05
CA GLN A 309 -9.67 15.46 1.88
C GLN A 309 -8.26 15.14 1.38
N LEU A 310 -8.07 14.09 0.57
CA LEU A 310 -6.76 13.74 0.00
C LEU A 310 -6.32 14.71 -1.10
N ILE A 311 -7.26 15.44 -1.71
CA ILE A 311 -6.94 16.43 -2.75
C ILE A 311 -6.14 17.58 -2.09
N GLY A 312 -4.88 17.72 -2.48
CA GLY A 312 -3.97 18.72 -1.91
C GLY A 312 -3.37 18.34 -0.55
N ALA A 313 -3.62 17.12 -0.05
CA ALA A 313 -2.94 16.60 1.14
C ALA A 313 -1.47 16.28 0.85
N VAL A 314 -0.62 16.39 1.87
CA VAL A 314 0.80 16.02 1.82
C VAL A 314 0.98 14.55 2.19
N ALA A 315 0.22 14.06 3.17
CA ALA A 315 0.25 12.67 3.61
C ALA A 315 -1.07 12.27 4.29
N ASN A 316 -1.41 10.98 4.22
CA ASN A 316 -2.41 10.36 5.07
C ASN A 316 -1.69 9.69 6.24
N LEU A 317 -1.88 10.23 7.44
CA LEU A 317 -1.31 9.75 8.69
C LEU A 317 -2.49 9.34 9.58
N SER A 318 -2.80 8.05 9.62
CA SER A 318 -3.91 7.54 10.44
C SER A 318 -3.40 6.89 11.72
N ASP A 319 -3.90 7.37 12.86
CA ASP A 319 -3.62 6.78 14.18
C ASP A 319 -4.65 5.71 14.60
N GLU A 320 -5.68 5.48 13.78
CA GLU A 320 -6.81 4.62 14.11
C GLU A 320 -6.88 3.40 13.18
N SER A 321 -6.93 2.22 13.79
CA SER A 321 -7.15 0.93 13.12
C SER A 321 -8.22 0.17 13.86
N ASN A 322 -9.29 -0.27 13.19
CA ASN A 322 -10.21 -1.22 13.78
C ASN A 322 -9.44 -2.54 14.02
N PRO A 323 -9.35 -3.05 15.26
CA PRO A 323 -8.60 -4.27 15.57
C PRO A 323 -9.05 -5.50 14.76
N ASP A 324 -10.30 -5.49 14.29
CA ASP A 324 -10.91 -6.58 13.52
C ASP A 324 -11.20 -6.17 12.06
N GLY A 325 -10.55 -5.11 11.57
CA GLY A 325 -10.74 -4.56 10.24
C GLY A 325 -10.50 -5.58 9.13
N PHE A 326 -11.58 -6.02 8.50
CA PHE A 326 -11.55 -6.80 7.26
C PHE A 326 -11.74 -5.89 6.06
N MET A 327 -10.77 -5.87 5.15
CA MET A 327 -10.87 -5.13 3.90
C MET A 327 -11.43 -6.04 2.80
N ALA A 328 -12.71 -5.82 2.47
CA ALA A 328 -13.40 -6.57 1.43
C ALA A 328 -12.95 -6.18 0.01
N SER A 329 -12.63 -4.91 -0.21
CA SER A 329 -12.08 -4.37 -1.46
C SER A 329 -10.73 -3.71 -1.23
N SER A 330 -9.79 -3.93 -2.15
CA SER A 330 -8.46 -3.31 -2.13
C SER A 330 -8.22 -2.39 -3.33
N GLY A 331 -9.20 -2.23 -4.23
CA GLY A 331 -9.03 -1.53 -5.50
C GLY A 331 -8.59 -0.08 -5.33
N LEU A 332 -9.21 0.65 -4.41
CA LEU A 332 -8.88 2.06 -4.16
C LEU A 332 -7.49 2.23 -3.55
N LEU A 333 -7.12 1.38 -2.58
CA LEU A 333 -5.78 1.40 -1.97
C LEU A 333 -4.69 1.13 -3.02
N LYS A 334 -4.91 0.18 -3.93
CA LYS A 334 -4.00 -0.10 -5.06
C LYS A 334 -3.90 1.08 -6.00
N ALA A 335 -5.02 1.68 -6.37
CA ALA A 335 -5.04 2.82 -7.28
C ALA A 335 -4.28 4.02 -6.70
N ILE A 336 -4.51 4.35 -5.43
CA ILE A 336 -3.83 5.49 -4.76
C ILE A 336 -2.33 5.24 -4.63
N SER A 337 -1.93 4.05 -4.17
CA SER A 337 -0.51 3.71 -4.03
C SER A 337 0.24 3.68 -5.36
N SER A 338 -0.43 3.29 -6.45
CA SER A 338 0.16 3.29 -7.79
C SER A 338 0.01 4.61 -8.55
N HIS A 339 -0.54 5.64 -7.89
CA HIS A 339 -0.85 6.95 -8.47
C HIS A 339 -1.78 6.92 -9.69
N ASP A 340 -2.63 5.89 -9.77
CA ASP A 340 -3.67 5.77 -10.78
C ASP A 340 -4.73 6.87 -10.59
N SER A 341 -5.39 7.23 -11.69
CA SER A 341 -6.50 8.17 -11.65
C SER A 341 -7.71 7.53 -10.95
N ILE A 342 -8.21 8.17 -9.89
CA ILE A 342 -9.40 7.73 -9.17
C ILE A 342 -10.51 8.78 -9.27
N GLN A 343 -11.77 8.33 -9.31
CA GLN A 343 -12.88 9.25 -9.15
C GLN A 343 -13.17 9.51 -7.68
N VAL A 344 -13.14 10.79 -7.30
CA VAL A 344 -13.45 11.27 -5.96
C VAL A 344 -14.81 11.97 -5.99
N ASN A 345 -15.77 11.39 -5.28
CA ASN A 345 -17.10 11.97 -5.11
C ASN A 345 -17.03 13.12 -4.11
N ARG A 346 -17.37 14.32 -4.57
CA ARG A 346 -17.38 15.54 -3.76
C ARG A 346 -18.82 15.83 -3.31
N LYS A 347 -19.00 16.14 -2.03
CA LYS A 347 -20.35 16.40 -1.50
C LYS A 347 -20.96 17.63 -2.19
N HIS A 348 -22.16 17.48 -2.74
CA HIS A 348 -22.90 18.51 -3.48
C HIS A 348 -22.16 19.06 -4.72
N LYS A 349 -21.36 18.21 -5.39
CA LYS A 349 -20.55 18.56 -6.54
C LYS A 349 -20.44 17.39 -7.52
N ASP A 350 -20.03 17.71 -8.74
CA ASP A 350 -19.64 16.69 -9.70
C ASP A 350 -18.39 15.95 -9.20
N PRO A 351 -18.32 14.62 -9.44
CA PRO A 351 -17.13 13.85 -9.15
C PRO A 351 -15.96 14.36 -9.98
N VAL A 352 -14.77 14.33 -9.39
CA VAL A 352 -13.53 14.70 -10.08
C VAL A 352 -12.63 13.49 -10.19
N SER A 353 -12.07 13.27 -11.37
CA SER A 353 -11.04 12.25 -11.58
C SER A 353 -9.70 12.87 -11.21
N VAL A 354 -8.95 12.30 -10.26
CA VAL A 354 -7.67 12.86 -9.78
C VAL A 354 -6.63 11.78 -9.57
N LYS A 355 -5.36 12.11 -9.85
CA LYS A 355 -4.20 11.31 -9.43
C LYS A 355 -3.71 11.82 -8.07
N LEU A 356 -3.60 10.93 -7.09
CA LEU A 356 -3.19 11.27 -5.72
C LEU A 356 -1.75 10.83 -5.48
N TYR A 357 -0.91 11.79 -5.08
CA TYR A 357 0.48 11.56 -4.68
C TYR A 357 0.60 11.77 -3.17
N VAL A 358 -0.11 10.92 -2.42
CA VAL A 358 -0.25 11.04 -0.97
C VAL A 358 0.31 9.78 -0.31
N PRO A 359 1.42 9.88 0.45
CA PRO A 359 1.96 8.79 1.24
C PRO A 359 0.93 8.30 2.24
N MET A 360 0.72 6.99 2.24
CA MET A 360 -0.29 6.32 3.06
C MET A 360 0.43 5.63 4.23
N ILE A 361 0.35 6.22 5.42
CA ILE A 361 0.99 5.70 6.63
C ILE A 361 -0.09 5.45 7.69
N PHE A 362 -0.20 4.19 8.10
CA PHE A 362 -1.16 3.74 9.09
C PHE A 362 -0.45 3.22 10.33
N SER A 363 -0.82 3.72 11.50
CA SER A 363 -0.46 3.09 12.78
C SER A 363 -1.52 2.07 13.14
N VAL A 364 -1.10 0.80 13.23
CA VAL A 364 -2.00 -0.32 13.46
C VAL A 364 -1.52 -1.17 14.64
N ASN A 365 -2.47 -1.63 15.45
CA ASN A 365 -2.17 -2.62 16.50
C ASN A 365 -2.35 -4.06 16.03
N ARG A 366 -3.16 -4.24 14.99
CA ARG A 366 -3.35 -5.51 14.29
C ARG A 366 -3.29 -5.25 12.80
N LEU A 367 -2.58 -6.11 12.08
CA LEU A 367 -2.51 -6.01 10.63
C LEU A 367 -3.88 -6.38 10.03
N PRO A 368 -4.36 -5.63 9.03
CA PRO A 368 -5.68 -5.83 8.44
C PRO A 368 -5.77 -7.17 7.72
N LYS A 369 -6.92 -7.84 7.81
CA LYS A 369 -7.19 -9.02 6.98
C LYS A 369 -7.72 -8.57 5.64
N ILE A 370 -6.98 -8.88 4.58
CA ILE A 370 -7.32 -8.47 3.22
C ILE A 370 -7.87 -9.67 2.47
N LYS A 371 -9.04 -9.49 1.83
CA LYS A 371 -9.71 -10.55 1.07
C LYS A 371 -8.89 -11.03 -0.14
N ASP A 372 -8.22 -10.08 -0.78
CA ASP A 372 -7.41 -10.33 -1.96
C ASP A 372 -6.18 -11.19 -1.63
N LYS A 373 -6.05 -12.35 -2.30
CA LYS A 373 -4.96 -13.33 -2.14
C LYS A 373 -4.07 -13.44 -3.38
N THR A 374 -4.14 -12.47 -4.29
CA THR A 374 -3.33 -12.44 -5.52
C THR A 374 -1.90 -11.92 -5.31
N GLY A 375 -1.54 -11.51 -4.08
CA GLY A 375 -0.26 -10.85 -3.77
C GLY A 375 -0.18 -9.38 -4.21
N ALA A 376 -1.18 -8.88 -4.94
CA ALA A 376 -1.20 -7.51 -5.44
C ALA A 376 -1.22 -6.44 -4.33
N VAL A 377 -1.79 -6.76 -3.17
CA VAL A 377 -1.73 -5.87 -2.00
C VAL A 377 -0.47 -6.13 -1.18
N ASP A 378 -0.08 -7.40 -1.00
CA ASP A 378 1.10 -7.77 -0.20
C ASP A 378 2.36 -7.04 -0.67
N ARG A 379 2.62 -6.97 -1.98
CA ARG A 379 3.80 -6.26 -2.54
C ARG A 379 3.83 -4.76 -2.25
N ARG A 380 2.68 -4.17 -1.94
CA ARG A 380 2.52 -2.75 -1.58
C ARG A 380 2.67 -2.53 -0.09
N LEU A 381 2.52 -3.54 0.76
CA LEU A 381 2.65 -3.36 2.20
C LEU A 381 4.12 -3.22 2.60
N PHE A 382 4.43 -2.14 3.31
CA PHE A 382 5.72 -1.92 3.95
C PHE A 382 5.51 -1.88 5.46
N ILE A 383 5.82 -3.00 6.13
CA ILE A 383 5.48 -3.19 7.55
C ILE A 383 6.69 -2.85 8.41
N VAL A 384 6.56 -1.81 9.22
CA VAL A 384 7.58 -1.35 10.17
C VAL A 384 7.18 -1.78 11.57
N LYS A 385 7.89 -2.75 12.15
CA LYS A 385 7.63 -3.28 13.50
C LYS A 385 8.22 -2.38 14.58
N PHE A 386 7.43 -2.08 15.61
CA PHE A 386 7.87 -1.37 16.82
C PHE A 386 7.96 -2.35 18.00
N ASN A 387 9.16 -2.86 18.25
CA ASN A 387 9.38 -3.95 19.22
C ASN A 387 9.57 -3.47 20.66
N LYS A 388 9.57 -2.16 20.92
CA LYS A 388 9.85 -1.56 22.22
C LYS A 388 8.59 -1.09 22.93
N ARG A 389 8.62 -1.09 24.26
CA ARG A 389 7.49 -0.65 25.09
C ARG A 389 7.93 0.41 26.11
N PHE A 390 7.22 1.53 26.13
CA PHE A 390 7.46 2.67 27.01
C PHE A 390 6.39 2.71 28.10
N MET A 391 6.79 2.58 29.37
CA MET A 391 5.87 2.47 30.51
C MET A 391 6.19 3.48 31.62
N ASP A 392 5.19 3.81 32.45
CA ASP A 392 5.33 4.76 33.55
C ASP A 392 6.07 4.16 34.76
N LYS A 393 6.07 2.82 34.92
CA LYS A 393 6.79 2.06 35.95
C LYS A 393 7.20 0.68 35.42
N GLY A 394 8.44 0.25 35.66
CA GLY A 394 8.94 -1.09 35.29
C GLY A 394 9.87 -1.15 34.06
N THR A 395 10.31 -2.37 33.73
CA THR A 395 11.69 -2.82 33.42
C THR A 395 12.29 -2.63 32.02
N GLU A 396 11.77 -1.76 31.15
CA GLU A 396 12.42 -1.56 29.83
C GLU A 396 12.81 -0.12 29.55
N ILE A 397 11.88 0.80 29.28
CA ILE A 397 12.18 2.20 28.98
C ILE A 397 11.14 3.13 29.63
N ALA A 398 11.62 4.18 30.30
CA ALA A 398 10.75 5.18 30.93
C ALA A 398 10.00 6.00 29.88
N LYS A 399 8.67 6.09 30.02
CA LYS A 399 7.85 6.93 29.14
C LYS A 399 8.05 8.40 29.46
N ASP A 400 8.39 9.19 28.45
CA ASP A 400 8.46 10.65 28.53
C ASP A 400 7.36 11.29 27.65
N PRO A 401 6.26 11.77 28.26
CA PRO A 401 5.19 12.46 27.53
C PRO A 401 5.64 13.77 26.87
N ALA A 402 6.72 14.41 27.35
CA ALA A 402 7.22 15.67 26.81
C ALA A 402 7.76 15.50 25.38
N ILE A 403 8.20 14.30 25.01
CA ILE A 403 8.66 14.01 23.64
C ILE A 403 7.56 14.33 22.63
N LYS A 404 6.36 13.76 22.82
CA LYS A 404 5.20 13.99 21.93
C LYS A 404 4.60 15.38 22.14
N ALA A 405 4.55 15.86 23.38
CA ALA A 405 3.88 17.12 23.71
C ALA A 405 4.65 18.36 23.24
N ASP A 406 5.98 18.31 23.27
CA ASP A 406 6.89 19.45 23.08
C ASP A 406 8.08 19.12 22.17
N TYR A 407 8.93 18.15 22.51
CA TYR A 407 10.28 18.04 21.92
C TYR A 407 10.26 17.88 20.39
N VAL A 408 9.41 16.99 19.86
CA VAL A 408 9.28 16.76 18.39
C VAL A 408 8.66 17.94 17.64
N LYS A 409 8.10 18.92 18.35
CA LYS A 409 7.49 20.13 17.78
C LYS A 409 8.46 21.29 17.67
N ARG A 410 9.59 21.24 18.38
CA ARG A 410 10.60 22.30 18.39
C ARG A 410 11.26 22.42 17.02
N ASP A 411 11.42 23.65 16.54
CA ASP A 411 11.97 23.94 15.20
C ASP A 411 13.31 23.25 14.97
N GLY A 412 14.26 23.38 15.91
CA GLY A 412 15.57 22.75 15.78
C GLY A 412 15.54 21.22 15.67
N VAL A 413 14.54 20.55 16.27
CA VAL A 413 14.36 19.10 16.13
C VAL A 413 13.81 18.75 14.76
N ARG A 414 12.78 19.47 14.30
CA ARG A 414 12.16 19.25 12.98
C ARG A 414 13.16 19.53 11.85
N GLU A 415 13.87 20.65 11.95
CA GLU A 415 14.90 21.07 11.01
C GLU A 415 16.05 20.06 10.94
N TRP A 416 16.49 19.54 12.09
CA TRP A 416 17.51 18.48 12.12
C TRP A 416 17.01 17.19 11.45
N LEU A 417 15.79 16.73 11.75
CA LEU A 417 15.21 15.53 11.13
C LEU A 417 15.04 15.69 9.62
N VAL A 418 14.57 16.85 9.16
CA VAL A 418 14.46 17.18 7.74
C VAL A 418 15.84 17.15 7.08
N TRP A 419 16.85 17.79 7.68
CA TRP A 419 18.21 17.75 7.14
C TRP A 419 18.70 16.31 6.99
N GLN A 420 18.62 15.48 8.04
CA GLN A 420 19.07 14.08 7.98
C GLN A 420 18.31 13.27 6.93
N ALA A 421 16.99 13.46 6.81
CA ALA A 421 16.19 12.81 5.77
C ALA A 421 16.59 13.25 4.36
N MET A 422 16.93 14.52 4.16
CA MET A 422 17.41 15.04 2.87
C MET A 422 18.83 14.56 2.51
N GLN A 423 19.68 14.30 3.51
CA GLN A 423 21.03 13.74 3.30
C GLN A 423 21.02 12.29 2.79
N LEU A 424 19.88 11.58 2.88
CA LEU A 424 19.70 10.29 2.18
C LEU A 424 19.73 10.45 0.66
N GLY A 425 19.56 11.68 0.14
CA GLY A 425 19.63 12.00 -1.27
C GLY A 425 18.35 11.66 -2.04
N ALA A 426 18.50 11.48 -3.35
CA ALA A 426 17.41 11.22 -4.28
C ALA A 426 16.97 9.74 -4.27
N ILE A 427 16.69 9.19 -3.08
CA ILE A 427 16.07 7.87 -2.97
C ILE A 427 14.71 7.86 -3.68
N ASP A 428 14.41 6.74 -4.33
CA ASP A 428 13.20 6.46 -5.13
C ASP A 428 12.45 5.21 -4.66
N SER A 429 12.97 4.57 -3.62
CA SER A 429 12.50 3.31 -3.07
C SER A 429 12.73 3.27 -1.56
N LEU A 430 11.87 2.54 -0.83
CA LEU A 430 12.08 2.31 0.60
C LEU A 430 12.98 1.08 0.78
N THR A 431 13.95 1.15 1.68
CA THR A 431 14.90 0.05 1.87
C THR A 431 14.18 -1.16 2.48
N GLU A 432 14.15 -2.27 1.74
CA GLU A 432 13.63 -3.55 2.24
C GLU A 432 14.68 -4.23 3.13
N THR A 433 14.60 -3.97 4.43
CA THR A 433 15.47 -4.58 5.44
C THR A 433 15.00 -6.01 5.76
N ALA A 434 15.89 -6.82 6.35
CA ALA A 434 15.53 -8.16 6.80
C ALA A 434 14.35 -8.15 7.81
N GLU A 435 14.27 -7.12 8.65
CA GLU A 435 13.16 -6.93 9.60
C GLU A 435 11.83 -6.65 8.90
N VAL A 436 11.84 -5.79 7.87
CA VAL A 436 10.66 -5.46 7.07
C VAL A 436 10.20 -6.66 6.24
N SER A 437 11.14 -7.38 5.60
CA SER A 437 10.84 -8.60 4.84
C SER A 437 10.22 -9.67 5.75
N ALA A 438 10.85 -9.95 6.89
CA ALA A 438 10.32 -10.92 7.85
C ALA A 438 8.95 -10.51 8.42
N ALA A 439 8.70 -9.20 8.57
CA ALA A 439 7.39 -8.70 8.97
C ALA A 439 6.32 -8.96 7.89
N LEU A 440 6.66 -8.76 6.62
CA LEU A 440 5.78 -9.03 5.49
C LEU A 440 5.52 -10.54 5.31
N ASP A 441 6.54 -11.38 5.41
CA ASP A 441 6.40 -12.83 5.28
C ASP A 441 5.50 -13.39 6.38
N SER A 442 5.74 -12.97 7.63
CA SER A 442 4.86 -13.31 8.77
C SER A 442 3.42 -12.84 8.55
N TYR A 443 3.20 -11.67 7.96
CA TYR A 443 1.87 -11.21 7.59
C TYR A 443 1.21 -12.13 6.54
N ARG A 444 1.95 -12.49 5.48
CA ARG A 444 1.46 -13.35 4.39
C ARG A 444 1.07 -14.74 4.89
N GLU A 445 1.88 -15.37 5.75
CA GLU A 445 1.57 -16.66 6.38
C GLU A 445 0.31 -16.60 7.26
N ASN A 446 0.17 -15.54 8.06
CA ASN A 446 -1.00 -15.36 8.90
C ASN A 446 -2.27 -15.12 8.07
N ASN A 447 -2.15 -14.41 6.93
CA ASN A 447 -3.27 -14.02 6.10
C ASN A 447 -3.68 -15.12 5.08
N ASP A 448 -2.76 -15.93 4.54
CA ASP A 448 -3.04 -17.00 3.58
C ASP A 448 -2.57 -18.37 4.07
N SER A 449 -3.50 -19.32 4.19
CA SER A 449 -3.21 -20.69 4.62
C SER A 449 -2.37 -21.48 3.61
N VAL A 450 -2.44 -21.16 2.32
CA VAL A 450 -1.62 -21.81 1.28
C VAL A 450 -0.16 -21.40 1.43
N VAL A 451 0.10 -20.11 1.69
CA VAL A 451 1.44 -19.59 1.95
C VAL A 451 1.99 -20.18 3.25
N ALA A 452 1.20 -20.21 4.33
CA ALA A 452 1.62 -20.84 5.58
C ALA A 452 1.97 -22.32 5.43
N PHE A 453 1.18 -23.07 4.66
CA PHE A 453 1.49 -24.46 4.34
C PHE A 453 2.82 -24.57 3.58
N TRP A 454 3.04 -23.73 2.57
CA TRP A 454 4.28 -23.78 1.80
C TRP A 454 5.50 -23.33 2.61
N ALA A 455 5.37 -22.33 3.48
CA ALA A 455 6.43 -21.91 4.38
C ALA A 455 6.87 -23.05 5.32
N GLU A 456 5.92 -23.85 5.80
CA GLU A 456 6.23 -24.99 6.69
C GLU A 456 6.83 -26.20 5.95
N PHE A 457 6.32 -26.54 4.76
CA PHE A 457 6.70 -27.78 4.08
C PHE A 457 7.59 -27.61 2.84
N GLY A 458 7.73 -26.41 2.30
CA GLY A 458 8.45 -26.14 1.05
C GLY A 458 9.91 -26.59 1.09
N GLU A 459 10.63 -26.25 2.16
CA GLU A 459 12.01 -26.72 2.38
C GLU A 459 12.07 -28.22 2.66
N VAL A 460 11.08 -28.79 3.36
CA VAL A 460 11.00 -30.24 3.60
C VAL A 460 10.87 -30.99 2.28
N PHE A 461 10.05 -30.49 1.37
CA PHE A 461 9.94 -31.05 0.03
C PHE A 461 11.25 -30.89 -0.74
N ALA A 462 11.91 -29.74 -0.67
CA ALA A 462 13.18 -29.54 -1.37
C ALA A 462 14.28 -30.48 -0.85
N GLY A 463 14.34 -30.67 0.47
CA GLY A 463 15.28 -31.58 1.14
C GLY A 463 14.92 -33.06 1.04
N SER A 464 13.74 -33.42 0.52
CA SER A 464 13.28 -34.81 0.42
C SER A 464 13.99 -35.64 -0.66
N GLY A 465 14.71 -34.98 -1.58
CA GLY A 465 15.32 -35.63 -2.74
C GLY A 465 14.32 -36.03 -3.83
N LEU A 466 13.07 -35.56 -3.76
CA LEU A 466 12.07 -35.76 -4.79
C LEU A 466 12.36 -34.88 -6.01
N ASP A 467 12.50 -35.50 -7.18
CA ASP A 467 12.69 -34.78 -8.45
C ASP A 467 11.41 -34.06 -8.91
N SER A 468 10.23 -34.50 -8.45
CA SER A 468 8.94 -33.90 -8.78
C SER A 468 7.91 -34.01 -7.66
N LEU A 469 7.05 -33.01 -7.54
CA LEU A 469 5.90 -32.99 -6.66
C LEU A 469 4.60 -33.02 -7.48
N PRO A 470 3.81 -34.10 -7.38
CA PRO A 470 2.46 -34.14 -7.96
C PRO A 470 1.55 -33.10 -7.31
N LEU A 471 0.92 -32.24 -8.11
CA LEU A 471 0.08 -31.14 -7.63
C LEU A 471 -1.10 -31.61 -6.76
N ASP A 472 -1.66 -32.76 -7.10
CA ASP A 472 -2.78 -33.35 -6.37
C ASP A 472 -2.36 -33.85 -4.98
N MET A 473 -1.16 -34.44 -4.87
CA MET A 473 -0.58 -34.85 -3.60
C MET A 473 -0.38 -33.63 -2.69
N LEU A 474 0.08 -32.50 -3.25
CA LEU A 474 0.25 -31.25 -2.50
C LEU A 474 -1.09 -30.73 -1.98
N HIS A 475 -2.17 -30.83 -2.76
CA HIS A 475 -3.50 -30.43 -2.32
C HIS A 475 -4.02 -31.35 -1.21
N ASP A 476 -3.86 -32.66 -1.35
CA ASP A 476 -4.28 -33.63 -0.32
C ASP A 476 -3.50 -33.41 0.99
N ALA A 477 -2.19 -33.17 0.92
CA ALA A 477 -1.35 -32.84 2.06
C ALA A 477 -1.79 -31.53 2.74
N TYR A 478 -2.09 -30.50 1.95
CA TYR A 478 -2.62 -29.23 2.45
C TYR A 478 -3.98 -29.40 3.15
N VAL A 479 -4.90 -30.20 2.59
CA VAL A 479 -6.20 -30.49 3.21
C VAL A 479 -6.01 -31.21 4.55
N GLY A 480 -5.08 -32.16 4.62
CA GLY A 480 -4.72 -32.84 5.86
C GLY A 480 -4.17 -31.88 6.91
N TRP A 481 -3.21 -31.03 6.51
CA TRP A 481 -2.62 -30.01 7.39
C TRP A 481 -3.66 -28.99 7.88
N MET A 482 -4.56 -28.50 7.02
CA MET A 482 -5.63 -27.57 7.41
C MET A 482 -6.53 -28.14 8.50
N ARG A 483 -6.88 -29.43 8.44
CA ARG A 483 -7.71 -30.11 9.44
C ARG A 483 -7.02 -30.22 10.80
N GLY A 484 -5.69 -30.41 10.81
CA GLY A 484 -4.90 -30.50 12.03
C GLY A 484 -4.61 -29.13 12.66
N THR A 485 -4.16 -28.17 11.85
CA THR A 485 -3.59 -26.90 12.31
C THR A 485 -4.62 -25.78 12.44
N ARG A 486 -5.64 -25.73 11.57
CA ARG A 486 -6.66 -24.65 11.54
C ARG A 486 -8.06 -25.23 11.71
N LYS A 487 -8.32 -25.83 12.88
CA LYS A 487 -9.61 -26.45 13.23
C LYS A 487 -10.78 -25.47 12.97
N GLY A 488 -11.78 -25.91 12.20
CA GLY A 488 -12.95 -25.10 11.83
C GLY A 488 -12.81 -24.23 10.58
N SER A 489 -11.62 -24.17 9.95
CA SER A 489 -11.45 -23.49 8.65
C SER A 489 -11.69 -24.44 7.49
N VAL A 490 -12.36 -23.97 6.44
CA VAL A 490 -12.59 -24.75 5.21
C VAL A 490 -11.32 -24.71 4.34
N PRO A 491 -10.78 -25.87 3.92
CA PRO A 491 -9.66 -25.91 2.99
C PRO A 491 -10.02 -25.27 1.65
N VAL A 492 -9.04 -24.62 1.05
CA VAL A 492 -9.16 -24.05 -0.30
C VAL A 492 -9.40 -25.17 -1.33
N GLU A 493 -10.28 -24.91 -2.30
CA GLU A 493 -10.52 -25.80 -3.44
C GLU A 493 -9.25 -25.98 -4.27
N LYS A 494 -9.02 -27.19 -4.77
CA LYS A 494 -7.82 -27.61 -5.49
C LYS A 494 -7.33 -26.61 -6.54
N ARG A 495 -8.19 -26.14 -7.44
CA ARG A 495 -7.79 -25.20 -8.49
C ARG A 495 -7.23 -23.90 -7.88
N ALA A 496 -7.97 -23.28 -6.97
CA ALA A 496 -7.57 -22.05 -6.30
C ALA A 496 -6.36 -22.23 -5.36
N PHE A 497 -6.13 -23.45 -4.87
CA PHE A 497 -4.92 -23.82 -4.13
C PHE A 497 -3.71 -23.83 -5.06
N LEU A 498 -3.80 -24.52 -6.20
CA LEU A 498 -2.70 -24.63 -7.17
C LEU A 498 -2.36 -23.29 -7.82
N ASP A 499 -3.37 -22.49 -8.14
CA ASP A 499 -3.17 -21.14 -8.70
C ASP A 499 -2.37 -20.23 -7.74
N ARG A 500 -2.37 -20.52 -6.43
CA ARG A 500 -1.59 -19.80 -5.41
C ARG A 500 -0.28 -20.48 -5.04
N LEU A 501 -0.29 -21.80 -4.88
CA LEU A 501 0.87 -22.56 -4.47
C LEU A 501 1.97 -22.53 -5.53
N VAL A 502 1.63 -22.68 -6.80
CA VAL A 502 2.65 -22.79 -7.86
C VAL A 502 3.49 -21.50 -7.99
N PRO A 503 2.90 -20.29 -8.03
CA PRO A 503 3.67 -19.06 -7.95
C PRO A 503 4.54 -18.96 -6.70
N GLU A 504 4.04 -19.37 -5.52
CA GLU A 504 4.82 -19.34 -4.27
C GLU A 504 6.03 -20.30 -4.33
N ALA A 505 5.78 -21.52 -4.78
CA ALA A 505 6.78 -22.57 -4.91
C ALA A 505 7.86 -22.20 -5.93
N THR A 506 7.48 -21.64 -7.07
CA THR A 506 8.41 -21.19 -8.10
C THR A 506 9.15 -19.91 -7.71
N GLY A 507 8.49 -19.01 -6.98
CA GLY A 507 9.09 -17.79 -6.44
C GLY A 507 10.22 -18.07 -5.45
N SER A 508 10.17 -19.18 -4.71
CA SER A 508 11.27 -19.61 -3.83
C SER A 508 12.56 -19.98 -4.59
N GLY A 509 12.49 -20.17 -5.92
CA GLY A 509 13.61 -20.63 -6.74
C GLY A 509 13.94 -22.12 -6.60
N LEU A 510 13.32 -22.82 -5.64
CA LEU A 510 13.56 -24.25 -5.36
C LEU A 510 12.85 -25.18 -6.35
N TRP A 511 11.74 -24.72 -6.94
CA TRP A 511 10.88 -25.51 -7.82
C TRP A 511 10.60 -24.77 -9.13
N ARG A 512 10.36 -25.51 -10.21
CA ARG A 512 9.93 -24.98 -11.52
C ARG A 512 8.58 -25.57 -11.90
N ASP A 513 7.84 -24.78 -12.67
CA ASP A 513 6.54 -25.17 -13.20
C ASP A 513 6.70 -25.73 -14.62
N GLU A 514 6.34 -26.99 -14.84
CA GLU A 514 6.42 -27.63 -16.16
C GLU A 514 5.13 -27.49 -16.98
N ARG A 515 4.21 -26.60 -16.59
CA ARG A 515 2.97 -26.36 -17.35
C ARG A 515 3.19 -25.80 -18.78
N ASP A 516 4.41 -25.40 -19.15
CA ASP A 516 4.72 -24.74 -20.44
C ASP A 516 5.12 -25.68 -21.61
N GLY A 517 4.95 -26.99 -21.49
CA GLY A 517 5.19 -27.92 -22.60
C GLY A 517 3.91 -28.26 -23.36
N ASN A 518 3.89 -28.09 -24.69
CA ASN A 518 2.84 -28.49 -25.65
C ASN A 518 2.54 -30.02 -25.68
N ASP A 519 2.91 -30.76 -24.63
CA ASP A 519 2.77 -32.21 -24.50
C ASP A 519 1.60 -32.53 -23.56
N ASN A 520 0.39 -32.55 -24.14
CA ASN A 520 -0.90 -32.83 -23.49
C ASN A 520 -1.00 -34.19 -22.75
N ARG A 521 0.08 -34.97 -22.66
CA ARG A 521 0.13 -36.30 -22.05
C ARG A 521 0.66 -36.31 -20.61
N LYS A 522 1.31 -35.25 -20.13
CA LYS A 522 1.88 -35.20 -18.77
C LYS A 522 0.93 -34.51 -17.80
N LYS A 523 0.73 -35.09 -16.61
CA LYS A 523 0.01 -34.43 -15.52
C LYS A 523 0.84 -33.22 -15.05
N PRO A 524 0.21 -32.09 -14.71
CA PRO A 524 0.92 -30.91 -14.22
C PRO A 524 1.63 -31.23 -12.90
N ARG A 525 2.90 -30.81 -12.76
CA ARG A 525 3.79 -31.09 -11.61
C ARG A 525 4.75 -29.92 -11.41
N LEU A 526 5.22 -29.77 -10.17
CA LEU A 526 6.41 -28.97 -9.85
C LEU A 526 7.64 -29.87 -9.93
N THR A 527 8.73 -29.43 -10.56
CA THR A 527 10.00 -30.17 -10.60
C THR A 527 11.10 -29.38 -9.90
N GLY A 528 11.97 -30.07 -9.15
CA GLY A 528 13.01 -29.42 -8.36
C GLY A 528 14.12 -28.80 -9.23
N TRP A 529 14.77 -27.74 -8.77
CA TRP A 529 15.95 -27.18 -9.44
C TRP A 529 17.13 -28.16 -9.29
N ILE A 530 17.53 -28.83 -10.37
CA ILE A 530 18.85 -29.46 -10.44
C ILE A 530 19.85 -28.35 -10.72
N GLY A 531 20.79 -28.14 -9.79
CA GLY A 531 21.85 -27.13 -9.86
C GLY A 531 22.38 -26.89 -11.27
N SER A 532 22.61 -25.61 -11.64
CA SER A 532 23.53 -25.26 -12.71
C SER A 532 24.85 -26.00 -12.44
N ASP A 533 25.18 -26.92 -13.34
CA ASP A 533 26.28 -27.89 -13.30
C ASP A 533 26.06 -29.18 -12.49
N GLY A 534 24.85 -29.74 -12.47
CA GLY A 534 24.62 -31.18 -12.23
C GLY A 534 25.10 -31.75 -10.89
N ALA A 535 25.53 -30.92 -9.95
CA ALA A 535 26.01 -31.34 -8.65
C ALA A 535 24.86 -31.35 -7.64
N LYS A 536 24.50 -32.56 -7.17
CA LYS A 536 23.60 -32.75 -6.04
C LYS A 536 24.31 -32.27 -4.76
N PHE A 537 23.67 -31.38 -4.00
CA PHE A 537 24.05 -31.19 -2.59
C PHE A 537 23.55 -32.40 -1.82
N VAL A 538 24.49 -33.20 -1.30
CA VAL A 538 24.23 -34.10 -0.18
C VAL A 538 24.96 -33.48 1.01
N ILE A 539 24.22 -33.02 2.00
CA ILE A 539 24.79 -32.71 3.31
C ILE A 539 25.02 -34.06 4.00
N GLU A 540 26.25 -34.58 3.94
CA GLU A 540 26.69 -35.61 4.87
C GLU A 540 27.17 -34.96 6.17
N HIS A 541 26.85 -35.61 7.29
CA HIS A 541 26.99 -35.09 8.64
C HIS A 541 28.39 -34.58 9.02
N PHE A 542 28.37 -33.59 9.92
CA PHE A 542 29.50 -33.24 10.79
C PHE A 542 30.05 -34.48 11.50
N GLY A 543 31.34 -34.73 11.33
CA GLY A 543 32.10 -35.79 12.01
C GLY A 543 33.56 -35.83 11.56
N GLU A 544 34.38 -35.01 12.20
CA GLU A 544 35.86 -34.97 12.33
C GLU A 544 36.80 -35.30 11.15
N PHE A 545 37.70 -34.33 10.91
CA PHE A 545 38.83 -34.29 9.99
C PHE A 545 38.52 -34.10 8.49
N GLY A 546 38.79 -32.87 8.06
CA GLY A 546 38.54 -32.40 6.70
C GLY A 546 39.31 -33.14 5.62
N LYS A 547 38.59 -33.41 4.53
CA LYS A 547 38.96 -33.18 3.11
C LYS A 547 37.77 -33.61 2.24
N VAL A 548 37.15 -32.66 1.56
CA VAL A 548 36.08 -32.92 0.58
C VAL A 548 36.72 -33.54 -0.67
N ARG A 549 36.22 -34.69 -1.13
CA ARG A 549 36.65 -35.30 -2.39
C ARG A 549 35.43 -35.48 -3.30
N LEU A 550 35.49 -34.82 -4.47
CA LEU A 550 34.45 -34.83 -5.50
C LEU A 550 34.63 -36.04 -6.42
N VAL A 551 33.53 -36.73 -6.78
CA VAL A 551 33.53 -37.72 -7.87
C VAL A 551 32.29 -37.52 -8.76
N PRO A 552 32.43 -37.38 -10.09
CA PRO A 552 31.29 -37.31 -11.01
C PRO A 552 30.61 -38.67 -11.17
N ARG A 553 29.28 -38.68 -11.33
CA ARG A 553 28.54 -39.88 -11.76
C ARG A 553 28.22 -39.72 -13.25
N ASP A 554 28.96 -40.44 -14.09
CA ASP A 554 28.75 -40.44 -15.53
C ASP A 554 27.33 -40.88 -15.92
N GLY A 555 26.82 -40.24 -16.97
CA GLY A 555 25.47 -40.36 -17.48
C GLY A 555 25.08 -41.78 -17.91
N ASN A 556 23.76 -42.00 -17.94
CA ASN A 556 23.03 -43.25 -18.18
C ASN A 556 22.86 -44.18 -16.97
N SER A 557 21.93 -43.82 -16.08
CA SER A 557 21.09 -44.82 -15.41
C SER A 557 19.75 -44.21 -15.01
N LYS A 558 18.66 -44.67 -15.64
CA LYS A 558 17.31 -44.57 -15.06
C LYS A 558 17.31 -45.37 -13.76
N SER A 559 16.87 -44.77 -12.65
CA SER A 559 16.75 -45.46 -11.37
C SER A 559 15.33 -46.00 -11.21
N ASP A 560 15.21 -47.33 -11.23
CA ASP A 560 14.04 -48.07 -10.77
C ASP A 560 14.18 -48.30 -9.25
N PHE A 561 13.19 -47.89 -8.45
CA PHE A 561 13.07 -48.34 -7.06
C PHE A 561 11.62 -48.19 -6.58
N GLU A 562 10.94 -49.32 -6.36
CA GLU A 562 9.66 -49.37 -5.62
C GLU A 562 9.36 -50.77 -5.08
N GLU A 563 9.22 -50.85 -3.74
CA GLU A 563 8.39 -51.73 -2.88
C GLU A 563 8.76 -51.28 -1.44
N GLU A 564 7.93 -51.14 -0.41
CA GLU A 564 6.55 -51.52 -0.07
C GLU A 564 6.16 -50.73 1.22
N LEU A 565 4.89 -50.32 1.44
CA LEU A 565 4.17 -50.25 2.75
C LEU A 565 2.85 -49.44 2.67
N THR A 566 1.90 -49.83 3.52
CA THR A 566 0.44 -49.81 3.32
C THR A 566 -0.36 -48.81 4.17
N GLY A 567 -1.46 -48.26 3.62
CA GLY A 567 -2.64 -47.77 4.37
C GLY A 567 -3.06 -46.31 4.12
N TYR A 568 -4.35 -46.07 3.81
CA TYR A 568 -5.06 -44.82 3.46
C TYR A 568 -5.24 -44.49 1.96
N GLY A 569 -6.46 -44.74 1.45
CA GLY A 569 -6.81 -44.88 0.02
C GLY A 569 -6.84 -43.63 -0.89
N GLN A 570 -6.64 -42.41 -0.40
CA GLN A 570 -6.52 -41.21 -1.27
C GLN A 570 -5.06 -40.75 -1.41
N LEU A 571 -4.29 -40.76 -0.32
CA LEU A 571 -2.82 -40.62 -0.37
C LEU A 571 -2.14 -41.79 -1.11
N ALA A 572 -2.68 -43.01 -0.97
CA ALA A 572 -2.22 -44.21 -1.69
C ALA A 572 -2.41 -44.14 -3.22
N ARG A 573 -3.16 -43.15 -3.73
CA ARG A 573 -3.40 -42.99 -5.18
C ARG A 573 -2.20 -42.32 -5.88
N TRP A 574 -1.38 -41.57 -5.14
CA TRP A 574 -0.19 -40.89 -5.65
C TRP A 574 1.07 -41.74 -5.58
N THR A 575 1.10 -42.71 -4.66
CA THR A 575 2.04 -43.84 -4.65
C THR A 575 1.81 -44.82 -5.81
N ARG A 576 0.71 -44.71 -6.56
CA ARG A 576 0.30 -45.66 -7.62
C ARG A 576 0.74 -45.26 -9.04
N MET A 577 1.55 -44.22 -9.23
CA MET A 577 1.99 -43.76 -10.56
C MET A 577 3.44 -44.13 -10.91
N VAL A 578 3.94 -45.16 -10.24
CA VAL A 578 5.14 -45.95 -10.46
C VAL A 578 4.59 -47.35 -10.07
N ASN A 579 4.32 -48.30 -10.96
CA ASN A 579 5.23 -49.23 -11.61
C ASN A 579 4.39 -50.17 -12.51
N THR A 580 4.85 -50.44 -13.72
CA THR A 580 4.64 -51.69 -14.50
C THR A 580 5.80 -51.78 -15.51
N PRO A 581 6.31 -52.97 -15.91
CA PRO A 581 5.58 -54.24 -16.00
C PRO A 581 6.34 -55.54 -15.61
N SER A 582 5.53 -56.58 -15.35
CA SER A 582 5.71 -58.02 -15.66
C SER A 582 7.07 -58.72 -15.40
N GLY A 583 7.08 -59.67 -14.46
CA GLY A 583 7.91 -60.88 -14.57
C GLY A 583 8.46 -61.47 -13.27
N THR A 584 7.73 -62.43 -12.71
CA THR A 584 8.22 -63.61 -11.96
C THR A 584 8.91 -63.43 -10.60
N ILE A 585 8.22 -63.97 -9.59
CA ILE A 585 8.52 -64.11 -8.16
C ILE A 585 9.79 -64.94 -7.87
N ALA A 586 10.65 -64.52 -6.92
CA ALA A 586 11.20 -65.39 -5.86
C ALA A 586 12.07 -64.68 -4.78
N ARG A 587 11.60 -64.80 -3.53
CA ARG A 587 12.31 -64.99 -2.23
C ARG A 587 13.29 -63.93 -1.69
N ALA A 588 12.75 -63.14 -0.74
CA ALA A 588 13.22 -62.91 0.64
C ALA A 588 14.74 -62.77 0.92
N GLN A 589 15.20 -61.53 1.08
CA GLN A 589 16.31 -61.16 2.00
C GLN A 589 16.03 -59.79 2.66
N SER A 590 16.47 -59.68 3.91
CA SER A 590 16.19 -58.65 4.92
C SER A 590 16.44 -57.18 4.53
N LEU A 591 15.57 -56.29 5.04
CA LEU A 591 15.60 -54.83 5.01
C LEU A 591 16.91 -54.19 5.53
N PRO A 592 17.44 -53.15 4.85
CA PRO A 592 18.20 -52.08 5.47
C PRO A 592 17.27 -50.88 5.76
N SER A 593 17.22 -50.51 7.04
CA SER A 593 16.48 -49.41 7.65
C SER A 593 17.00 -48.02 7.25
N ARG A 594 16.52 -47.43 6.14
CA ARG A 594 16.81 -46.00 5.82
C ARG A 594 15.68 -45.29 5.07
N CYS A 595 14.66 -44.84 5.81
CA CYS A 595 13.93 -43.60 5.46
C CYS A 595 13.21 -43.00 6.69
N PRO A 596 13.92 -42.32 7.62
CA PRO A 596 13.30 -41.81 8.85
C PRO A 596 12.79 -40.36 8.79
N ALA A 597 13.16 -39.56 7.77
CA ALA A 597 13.05 -38.10 7.86
C ALA A 597 11.62 -37.55 7.62
N LEU A 598 10.91 -38.00 6.57
CA LEU A 598 9.55 -37.55 6.28
C LEU A 598 8.51 -38.04 7.31
N THR A 599 8.74 -39.24 7.87
CA THR A 599 7.83 -39.88 8.84
C THR A 599 8.04 -39.37 10.26
N ARG A 600 9.26 -38.96 10.66
CA ARG A 600 9.51 -38.41 12.00
C ARG A 600 9.03 -36.96 12.13
N VAL A 601 9.29 -36.09 11.16
CA VAL A 601 8.97 -34.65 11.33
C VAL A 601 7.46 -34.40 11.43
N THR A 602 6.66 -35.19 10.69
CA THR A 602 5.19 -35.12 10.73
C THR A 602 4.58 -35.82 11.96
N ALA A 603 5.17 -36.94 12.42
CA ALA A 603 4.66 -37.68 13.58
C ALA A 603 4.99 -37.02 14.93
N THR A 604 6.13 -36.33 15.04
CA THR A 604 6.60 -35.80 16.34
C THR A 604 5.95 -34.45 16.71
N LYS A 605 5.38 -33.72 15.74
CA LYS A 605 4.82 -32.37 15.96
C LYS A 605 3.28 -32.32 16.01
N TYR A 606 2.58 -33.32 15.47
CA TYR A 606 1.12 -33.30 15.29
C TYR A 606 0.35 -34.53 15.79
N GLY A 607 0.95 -35.40 16.61
CA GLY A 607 0.19 -36.44 17.34
C GLY A 607 -0.54 -37.48 16.45
N PHE A 608 -0.08 -37.73 15.23
CA PHE A 608 -0.69 -38.73 14.34
C PHE A 608 -0.35 -40.19 14.70
N GLY A 609 0.51 -40.42 15.70
CA GLY A 609 0.93 -41.76 16.14
C GLY A 609 -0.20 -42.59 16.76
N GLU A 610 -1.12 -41.96 17.49
CA GLU A 610 -2.20 -42.65 18.19
C GLU A 610 -3.28 -43.17 17.23
N PHE A 611 -3.52 -42.47 16.12
CA PHE A 611 -4.49 -42.87 15.11
C PHE A 611 -4.02 -44.11 14.31
N TYR A 612 -2.71 -44.24 14.06
CA TYR A 612 -2.13 -45.37 13.33
C TYR A 612 -2.05 -46.65 14.17
N ALA A 613 -1.80 -46.52 15.48
CA ALA A 613 -1.83 -47.64 16.41
C ALA A 613 -3.25 -48.18 16.60
N ALA A 614 -4.24 -47.30 16.76
CA ALA A 614 -5.65 -47.68 16.85
C ALA A 614 -6.17 -48.28 15.53
N ALA A 615 -5.82 -47.71 14.37
CA ALA A 615 -6.22 -48.22 13.06
C ALA A 615 -5.57 -49.57 12.72
N SER A 616 -4.31 -49.81 13.13
CA SER A 616 -3.65 -51.12 12.96
C SER A 616 -4.23 -52.19 13.87
N ALA A 617 -4.64 -51.84 15.10
CA ALA A 617 -5.30 -52.76 16.02
C ALA A 617 -6.70 -53.17 15.52
N VAL A 618 -7.46 -52.22 14.95
CA VAL A 618 -8.80 -52.47 14.36
C VAL A 618 -8.69 -53.28 13.06
N ALA A 619 -7.69 -53.01 12.21
CA ALA A 619 -7.47 -53.77 10.97
C ALA A 619 -6.96 -55.20 11.22
N ALA A 620 -6.22 -55.43 12.32
CA ALA A 620 -5.80 -56.76 12.74
C ALA A 620 -6.98 -57.56 13.34
N SER A 621 -7.93 -56.90 14.01
CA SER A 621 -9.15 -57.56 14.50
C SER A 621 -10.14 -57.88 13.38
N ASP A 622 -10.29 -57.03 12.37
CA ASP A 622 -11.18 -57.30 11.22
C ASP A 622 -10.70 -58.50 10.40
N ARG A 623 -9.39 -58.64 10.19
CA ARG A 623 -8.83 -59.84 9.52
C ARG A 623 -9.01 -61.12 10.32
N ALA A 624 -8.95 -61.06 11.65
CA ALA A 624 -9.19 -62.23 12.49
C ALA A 624 -10.68 -62.63 12.50
N VAL A 625 -11.59 -61.65 12.40
CA VAL A 625 -13.03 -61.88 12.28
C VAL A 625 -13.40 -62.40 10.88
N GLU A 626 -12.84 -61.84 9.80
CA GLU A 626 -13.03 -62.32 8.44
C GLU A 626 -12.49 -63.74 8.24
N GLN A 627 -11.33 -64.07 8.83
CA GLN A 627 -10.79 -65.43 8.80
C GLN A 627 -11.64 -66.41 9.62
N ALA A 628 -12.15 -65.99 10.79
CA ALA A 628 -13.05 -66.82 11.60
C ALA A 628 -14.43 -67.05 10.93
N ILE A 629 -14.92 -66.08 10.16
CA ILE A 629 -16.14 -66.21 9.34
C ILE A 629 -15.89 -67.14 8.15
N ALA A 630 -14.76 -66.98 7.45
CA ALA A 630 -14.38 -67.85 6.33
C ALA A 630 -14.14 -69.32 6.76
N ASP A 631 -13.55 -69.52 7.94
CA ASP A 631 -13.33 -70.84 8.53
C ASP A 631 -14.65 -71.48 9.02
N ALA A 632 -15.63 -70.66 9.44
CA ALA A 632 -16.98 -71.11 9.80
C ALA A 632 -17.84 -71.46 8.57
N GLU A 633 -17.68 -70.74 7.46
CA GLU A 633 -18.35 -71.01 6.18
C GLU A 633 -17.81 -72.27 5.48
N GLN A 634 -16.52 -72.58 5.61
CA GLN A 634 -15.93 -73.82 5.07
C GLN A 634 -16.37 -75.11 5.80
N GLN A 635 -16.89 -75.02 7.02
CA GLN A 635 -17.37 -76.19 7.78
C GLN A 635 -18.85 -76.54 7.54
N GLN A 636 -19.57 -75.80 6.68
CA GLN A 636 -20.97 -76.08 6.35
C GLN A 636 -21.17 -76.48 4.87
N ALA A 637 -20.96 -77.77 4.56
CA ALA A 637 -21.54 -78.43 3.39
C ALA A 637 -22.90 -79.09 3.75
N PRO A 638 -23.83 -79.25 2.80
CA PRO A 638 -25.25 -79.07 3.06
C PRO A 638 -25.98 -80.34 3.47
N ALA A 639 -26.82 -80.25 4.51
CA ALA A 639 -27.88 -81.21 4.77
C ALA A 639 -29.18 -80.46 5.10
N THR A 640 -30.08 -80.47 4.13
CA THR A 640 -31.55 -80.40 4.23
C THR A 640 -32.16 -80.14 5.62
N GLY A 641 -32.97 -79.08 5.72
CA GLY A 641 -34.02 -79.02 6.74
C GLY A 641 -34.19 -77.64 7.38
N SER A 642 -35.37 -77.06 7.19
CA SER A 642 -35.88 -75.88 7.85
C SER A 642 -35.70 -75.90 9.38
N GLY A 643 -35.11 -74.84 9.96
CA GLY A 643 -35.18 -74.59 11.39
C GLY A 643 -34.21 -73.52 11.90
N ARG A 644 -34.74 -72.38 12.35
CA ARG A 644 -34.02 -71.36 13.14
C ARG A 644 -33.31 -71.99 14.34
N ARG A 645 -32.06 -71.61 14.61
CA ARG A 645 -31.31 -71.87 15.88
C ARG A 645 -30.51 -70.64 16.35
N PRO A 646 -30.15 -70.58 17.66
CA PRO A 646 -30.25 -69.35 18.47
C PRO A 646 -28.91 -68.68 18.83
N ALA A 647 -29.00 -67.37 19.16
CA ALA A 647 -27.92 -66.40 19.32
C ALA A 647 -27.04 -66.46 20.60
N HIS A 648 -27.09 -67.55 21.39
CA HIS A 648 -26.53 -67.55 22.75
C HIS A 648 -25.07 -68.00 22.88
N GLU A 649 -24.44 -68.53 21.81
CA GLU A 649 -23.04 -69.02 21.82
C GLU A 649 -22.03 -67.96 21.34
N THR A 650 -22.52 -66.91 20.69
CA THR A 650 -21.74 -65.75 20.20
C THR A 650 -21.42 -64.74 21.31
N ASP A 651 -22.29 -64.57 22.30
CA ASP A 651 -22.15 -63.54 23.34
C ASP A 651 -21.05 -63.86 24.38
N GLU A 652 -20.85 -65.13 24.75
CA GLU A 652 -19.79 -65.53 25.69
C GLU A 652 -18.38 -65.38 25.08
N ARG A 653 -18.25 -65.58 23.77
CA ARG A 653 -16.96 -65.41 23.06
C ARG A 653 -16.59 -63.94 22.87
N VAL A 654 -17.57 -63.07 22.63
CA VAL A 654 -17.35 -61.62 22.54
C VAL A 654 -16.98 -61.03 23.92
N ALA A 655 -17.62 -61.51 24.98
CA ALA A 655 -17.28 -61.11 26.36
C ALA A 655 -15.84 -61.50 26.75
N ALA A 656 -15.37 -62.68 26.35
CA ALA A 656 -14.00 -63.13 26.61
C ALA A 656 -12.92 -62.32 25.86
N ILE A 657 -13.25 -61.81 24.67
CA ILE A 657 -12.35 -60.96 23.87
C ILE A 657 -12.22 -59.56 24.49
N LEU A 658 -13.33 -58.99 24.95
CA LEU A 658 -13.35 -57.68 25.62
C LEU A 658 -12.59 -57.70 26.96
N ASP A 659 -12.72 -58.78 27.72
CA ASP A 659 -12.00 -58.96 28.99
C ASP A 659 -10.47 -59.12 28.80
N LYS A 660 -10.05 -59.74 27.68
CA LYS A 660 -8.64 -59.81 27.29
C LYS A 660 -8.10 -58.45 26.86
N TRP A 661 -8.87 -57.69 26.08
CA TRP A 661 -8.52 -56.32 25.67
C TRP A 661 -8.31 -55.39 26.86
N THR A 662 -9.17 -55.51 27.87
CA THR A 662 -9.11 -54.67 29.08
C THR A 662 -7.85 -54.98 29.91
N ARG A 663 -7.43 -56.25 29.96
CA ARG A 663 -6.19 -56.69 30.64
C ARG A 663 -4.92 -56.31 29.88
N ASP A 664 -4.96 -56.29 28.55
CA ASP A 664 -3.82 -55.91 27.71
C ASP A 664 -3.60 -54.38 27.72
N LEU A 665 -4.67 -53.58 27.79
CA LEU A 665 -4.61 -52.12 28.02
C LEU A 665 -4.05 -51.77 29.40
N ALA A 666 -4.36 -52.56 30.43
CA ALA A 666 -3.84 -52.36 31.79
C ALA A 666 -2.35 -52.72 31.95
N ARG A 667 -1.70 -53.30 30.93
CA ARG A 667 -0.28 -53.71 30.95
C ARG A 667 0.65 -52.83 30.11
N ALA A 668 0.13 -51.79 29.46
CA ALA A 668 0.96 -50.83 28.72
C ALA A 668 1.78 -49.97 29.71
N PRO A 669 3.09 -49.77 29.49
CA PRO A 669 3.93 -49.01 30.42
C PRO A 669 3.52 -47.53 30.48
N GLU A 670 3.39 -47.00 31.70
CA GLU A 670 3.15 -45.58 31.98
C GLU A 670 4.24 -44.71 31.33
N ILE A 671 3.83 -43.76 30.50
CA ILE A 671 4.67 -42.65 30.04
C ILE A 671 4.32 -41.47 30.93
N GLU A 672 5.28 -41.03 31.76
CA GLU A 672 5.16 -39.82 32.56
C GLU A 672 4.95 -38.60 31.64
N GLY A 673 3.82 -37.91 31.82
CA GLY A 673 3.62 -36.55 31.34
C GLY A 673 2.30 -36.26 30.64
N GLY A 674 1.24 -36.02 31.43
CA GLY A 674 0.22 -35.00 31.13
C GLY A 674 -1.04 -35.43 30.36
N ASP A 675 -2.13 -35.56 31.13
CA ASP A 675 -3.56 -35.42 30.77
C ASP A 675 -4.16 -36.34 29.70
N ALA A 676 -4.63 -37.50 30.16
CA ALA A 676 -5.63 -38.33 29.50
C ALA A 676 -7.01 -38.11 30.14
N ALA A 677 -7.86 -37.33 29.48
CA ALA A 677 -9.30 -37.28 29.68
C ALA A 677 -10.00 -37.59 28.35
#